data_AF-A0A1S4E333-F1
#
_entry.id   AF-A0A1S4E333-F1
#
_cell.length_a   1.000
_cell.length_b   1.000
_cell.length_c   1.000
_cell.angle_alpha   90.00
_cell.angle_beta   90.00
_cell.angle_gamma   90.00
#
_symmetry.space_group_name_H-M   'P 1'
#
loop_
_entity.id
_entity.type
_entity.pdbx_description
1 polymer ?
#
loop_
_entity_poly.entity_id
_entity_poly.type
_entity_poly.pdbx_seq_one_letter_code
_entity_poly.pdbx_strand_id
1 'polypeptide(L)'
;MPLLKRKPFPLADSPKDLENNELVYQVRFTKEIFRDYNEYLGRIDLYRRRVWMCKFTGKSNLTFEEALVSEKCAAEKVQQFPKDLIVPALQIIQYSMLSLKDLADTVAVKLQECLFVGTELYGRKDDQIYPCKIVKVLENSADEVQYEVVWLDKNKKVTETALLNAEDLVQKKPPLSRRFLKSFIRESTYRSAPWVLHDKLAQNHGISTALPQELRSKAFFRDGLLVCNKKRKTNDSEASDPEICKRKSMERGRVNGSIAENGAKKGEGGLLDEDIKYPIDDLLVQPGPDDPVFSERPSPSREFKVPMNCVGDLLMVWDVCSSFSRLLHLWPFSLDDFERAIYHKESNAPLLVEAHSAFFRLLLKDDGEYSSLVQGKKRKMKITLVNWTEYLCDFLEMIGNPKLCANTATIKRGHYGLLATHVKLGILCELVNHSLESNIFREKLDEIIEQRQALGATRRGEALEEGRKKREEKERLKSEPTPNGHVNGHLTDREKSEIAKTDHGRRSKDSSKNRNGMVISSQSGLSPVKSEDDHPIAYLKKMAKKRNSDVTATSANSPKEAKNDRMEFNDKNTKEQRREYYERELEKRSIKTNPLGKDRHHNRYWWFRRDGRIFVESSDSKEWGYYSSMEELDTFMGSLNCKGERERALSKHLEKSYSRI
;
A
#
# COMPACT_ATOMS: atom_id res chain seq x y z
N MET A 1 -27.30 -4.34 2.45
CA MET A 1 -27.26 -5.40 1.42
C MET A 1 -26.26 -5.00 0.36
N PRO A 2 -25.29 -5.88 0.06
CA PRO A 2 -24.28 -5.68 -0.96
C PRO A 2 -24.88 -5.39 -2.33
N LEU A 3 -24.19 -4.55 -3.10
CA LEU A 3 -24.62 -4.12 -4.43
C LEU A 3 -23.91 -4.96 -5.50
N LEU A 4 -24.68 -5.47 -6.46
CA LEU A 4 -24.16 -6.09 -7.68
C LEU A 4 -24.28 -5.08 -8.82
N LYS A 5 -23.18 -4.77 -9.51
CA LYS A 5 -23.15 -3.76 -10.60
C LYS A 5 -23.84 -2.42 -10.19
N ARG A 6 -23.64 -2.00 -8.91
CA ARG A 6 -24.22 -0.79 -8.27
C ARG A 6 -25.74 -0.81 -8.04
N LYS A 7 -26.40 -1.97 -8.15
CA LYS A 7 -27.82 -2.15 -7.83
C LYS A 7 -27.98 -3.11 -6.64
N PRO A 8 -29.02 -2.94 -5.80
CA PRO A 8 -29.36 -3.93 -4.79
C PRO A 8 -29.67 -5.27 -5.47
N PHE A 9 -29.11 -6.36 -4.93
CA PHE A 9 -29.40 -7.71 -5.41
C PHE A 9 -30.53 -8.31 -4.56
N PRO A 10 -31.65 -8.74 -5.16
CA PRO A 10 -32.72 -9.41 -4.42
C PRO A 10 -32.28 -10.83 -4.02
N LEU A 11 -32.60 -11.23 -2.80
CA LEU A 11 -32.45 -12.63 -2.38
C LEU A 11 -33.56 -13.47 -3.03
N ALA A 12 -33.30 -14.76 -3.23
CA ALA A 12 -34.32 -15.71 -3.61
C ALA A 12 -35.39 -15.79 -2.51
N ASP A 13 -36.66 -15.82 -2.92
CA ASP A 13 -37.77 -16.02 -2.00
C ASP A 13 -37.65 -17.42 -1.37
N SER A 14 -37.89 -17.50 -0.06
CA SER A 14 -37.95 -18.78 0.62
C SER A 14 -39.16 -19.58 0.11
N PRO A 15 -39.00 -20.87 -0.24
CA PRO A 15 -40.13 -21.72 -0.58
C PRO A 15 -41.12 -21.74 0.61
N LYS A 16 -42.41 -21.54 0.35
CA LYS A 16 -43.44 -21.37 1.41
C LYS A 16 -44.06 -22.70 1.83
N ASP A 17 -43.73 -23.75 1.10
CA ASP A 17 -44.29 -25.09 1.08
C ASP A 17 -43.24 -26.13 1.52
N LEU A 18 -42.38 -25.77 2.47
CA LEU A 18 -41.36 -26.66 3.04
C LEU A 18 -41.98 -27.60 4.08
N GLU A 19 -41.82 -28.90 3.89
CA GLU A 19 -42.17 -29.90 4.91
C GLU A 19 -41.09 -29.98 6.01
N ASN A 20 -41.48 -30.27 7.25
CA ASN A 20 -40.58 -30.21 8.42
C ASN A 20 -39.35 -31.15 8.35
N ASN A 21 -39.38 -32.17 7.48
CA ASN A 21 -38.30 -33.16 7.28
C ASN A 21 -37.71 -33.13 5.86
N GLU A 22 -37.97 -32.08 5.06
CA GLU A 22 -37.47 -31.97 3.69
C GLU A 22 -35.97 -31.62 3.66
N LEU A 23 -35.16 -32.39 2.91
CA LEU A 23 -33.74 -32.11 2.72
C LEU A 23 -33.56 -30.98 1.70
N VAL A 24 -32.97 -29.87 2.15
CA VAL A 24 -32.78 -28.66 1.34
C VAL A 24 -31.37 -28.10 1.44
N TYR A 25 -30.95 -27.36 0.43
CA TYR A 25 -29.64 -26.70 0.40
C TYR A 25 -29.78 -25.24 0.84
N GLN A 26 -29.13 -24.88 1.95
CA GLN A 26 -29.19 -23.52 2.50
C GLN A 26 -27.86 -22.78 2.33
N VAL A 27 -27.93 -21.53 1.87
CA VAL A 27 -26.77 -20.63 1.86
C VAL A 27 -26.53 -20.08 3.27
N ARG A 28 -25.34 -20.32 3.83
CA ARG A 28 -25.02 -20.07 5.25
C ARG A 28 -25.29 -18.63 5.73
N PHE A 29 -25.02 -17.62 4.90
CA PHE A 29 -25.01 -16.20 5.27
C PHE A 29 -26.24 -15.41 4.76
N THR A 30 -26.87 -15.81 3.66
CA THR A 30 -28.15 -15.21 3.19
C THR A 30 -29.38 -15.96 3.69
N LYS A 31 -29.20 -17.19 4.18
CA LYS A 31 -30.27 -18.10 4.60
C LYS A 31 -31.26 -18.48 3.50
N GLU A 32 -30.92 -18.21 2.23
CA GLU A 32 -31.70 -18.67 1.09
C GLU A 32 -31.69 -20.19 1.02
N ILE A 33 -32.83 -20.76 0.64
CA ILE A 33 -33.08 -22.19 0.61
C ILE A 33 -33.35 -22.58 -0.85
N PHE A 34 -32.69 -23.64 -1.30
CA PHE A 34 -32.81 -24.19 -2.65
C PHE A 34 -33.13 -25.68 -2.56
N ARG A 35 -34.08 -26.14 -3.39
CA ARG A 35 -34.40 -27.56 -3.55
C ARG A 35 -33.46 -28.24 -4.54
N ASP A 36 -33.08 -27.52 -5.61
CA ASP A 36 -32.14 -28.01 -6.61
C ASP A 36 -30.68 -27.67 -6.26
N TYR A 37 -29.81 -28.67 -6.41
CA TYR A 37 -28.39 -28.53 -6.10
C TYR A 37 -27.65 -27.64 -7.11
N ASN A 38 -28.05 -27.66 -8.39
CA ASN A 38 -27.39 -26.84 -9.41
C ASN A 38 -27.72 -25.36 -9.24
N GLU A 39 -28.96 -25.03 -8.88
CA GLU A 39 -29.36 -23.65 -8.52
C GLU A 39 -28.60 -23.14 -7.29
N TYR A 40 -28.42 -24.00 -6.27
CA TYR A 40 -27.60 -23.70 -5.10
C TYR A 40 -26.15 -23.42 -5.48
N LEU A 41 -25.53 -24.27 -6.31
CA LEU A 41 -24.15 -24.09 -6.77
C LEU A 41 -23.99 -22.79 -7.56
N GLY A 42 -24.88 -22.52 -8.52
CA GLY A 42 -24.85 -21.27 -9.28
C GLY A 42 -24.97 -20.02 -8.39
N ARG A 43 -25.79 -20.09 -7.33
CA ARG A 43 -25.93 -19.02 -6.33
C ARG A 43 -24.66 -18.84 -5.51
N ILE A 44 -24.06 -19.93 -5.05
CA ILE A 44 -22.80 -19.92 -4.29
C ILE A 44 -21.65 -19.37 -5.13
N ASP A 45 -21.56 -19.77 -6.40
CA ASP A 45 -20.54 -19.28 -7.33
C ASP A 45 -20.68 -17.78 -7.56
N LEU A 46 -21.91 -17.28 -7.73
CA LEU A 46 -22.17 -15.85 -7.81
C LEU A 46 -21.73 -15.08 -6.54
N TYR A 47 -21.94 -15.66 -5.36
CA TYR A 47 -21.50 -15.05 -4.09
C TYR A 47 -19.99 -15.08 -3.87
N ARG A 48 -19.30 -16.09 -4.41
CA ARG A 48 -17.84 -16.22 -4.38
C ARG A 48 -17.13 -15.33 -5.39
N ARG A 49 -17.81 -14.86 -6.44
CA ARG A 49 -17.25 -13.90 -7.40
C ARG A 49 -17.00 -12.54 -6.72
N ARG A 50 -15.86 -11.91 -7.04
CA ARG A 50 -15.51 -10.57 -6.55
C ARG A 50 -16.15 -9.44 -7.37
N VAL A 51 -17.47 -9.49 -7.52
CA VAL A 51 -18.26 -8.50 -8.29
C VAL A 51 -19.09 -7.59 -7.38
N TRP A 52 -19.03 -7.82 -6.08
CA TRP A 52 -19.85 -7.15 -5.09
C TRP A 52 -19.22 -5.85 -4.60
N MET A 53 -20.09 -4.91 -4.27
CA MET A 53 -19.73 -3.62 -3.71
C MET A 53 -20.46 -3.42 -2.39
N CYS A 54 -19.72 -3.00 -1.37
CA CYS A 54 -20.29 -2.62 -0.08
C CYS A 54 -21.15 -1.35 -0.25
N LYS A 55 -22.43 -1.39 0.18
CA LYS A 55 -23.36 -0.25 0.09
C LYS A 55 -22.83 0.99 0.84
N PHE A 56 -22.29 0.80 2.04
CA PHE A 56 -21.88 1.90 2.92
C PHE A 56 -20.50 2.46 2.54
N THR A 57 -19.48 1.60 2.42
CA THR A 57 -18.12 2.06 2.11
C THR A 57 -17.90 2.35 0.61
N GLY A 58 -18.68 1.73 -0.27
CA GLY A 58 -18.49 1.82 -1.73
C GLY A 58 -17.25 1.11 -2.26
N LYS A 59 -16.58 0.30 -1.42
CA LYS A 59 -15.50 -0.60 -1.87
C LYS A 59 -16.09 -1.62 -2.83
N SER A 60 -15.44 -1.77 -3.98
CA SER A 60 -15.79 -2.74 -5.02
C SER A 60 -14.78 -3.89 -5.03
N ASN A 61 -15.06 -4.92 -5.83
CA ASN A 61 -14.25 -6.14 -5.96
C ASN A 61 -14.19 -6.98 -4.68
N LEU A 62 -15.31 -7.06 -3.95
CA LEU A 62 -15.48 -7.92 -2.79
C LEU A 62 -16.32 -9.14 -3.18
N THR A 63 -16.14 -10.26 -2.49
CA THR A 63 -17.15 -11.33 -2.46
C THR A 63 -18.39 -10.86 -1.71
N PHE A 64 -19.51 -11.58 -1.84
CA PHE A 64 -20.75 -11.21 -1.15
C PHE A 64 -20.56 -11.21 0.38
N GLU A 65 -19.85 -12.20 0.91
CA GLU A 65 -19.57 -12.35 2.34
C GLU A 65 -18.62 -11.26 2.85
N GLU A 66 -17.55 -10.96 2.13
CA GLU A 66 -16.65 -9.85 2.48
C GLU A 66 -17.38 -8.50 2.41
N ALA A 67 -18.29 -8.32 1.44
CA ALA A 67 -19.11 -7.13 1.34
C ALA A 67 -20.07 -7.02 2.52
N LEU A 68 -20.68 -8.13 2.98
CA LEU A 68 -21.50 -8.16 4.19
C LEU A 68 -20.70 -7.82 5.45
N VAL A 69 -19.51 -8.41 5.63
CA VAL A 69 -18.62 -8.09 6.76
C VAL A 69 -18.21 -6.62 6.70
N SER A 70 -17.86 -6.10 5.52
CA SER A 70 -17.54 -4.69 5.34
C SER A 70 -18.74 -3.77 5.60
N GLU A 71 -19.97 -4.21 5.34
CA GLU A 71 -21.19 -3.47 5.68
C GLU A 71 -21.41 -3.45 7.19
N LYS A 72 -21.28 -4.60 7.86
CA LYS A 72 -21.41 -4.73 9.31
C LYS A 72 -20.38 -3.86 10.04
N CYS A 73 -19.10 -3.97 9.67
CA CYS A 73 -18.05 -3.14 10.25
C CYS A 73 -18.20 -1.65 9.94
N ALA A 74 -18.84 -1.28 8.82
CA ALA A 74 -19.13 0.12 8.52
C ALA A 74 -20.27 0.66 9.40
N ALA A 75 -21.33 -0.13 9.60
CA ALA A 75 -22.44 0.20 10.49
C ALA A 75 -21.99 0.32 11.96
N GLU A 76 -21.18 -0.63 12.44
CA GLU A 76 -20.59 -0.56 13.79
C GLU A 76 -19.74 0.69 13.99
N LYS A 77 -18.99 1.11 12.96
CA LYS A 77 -18.22 2.36 13.01
C LYS A 77 -19.12 3.58 13.01
N VAL A 78 -20.18 3.59 12.21
CA VAL A 78 -21.15 4.68 12.18
C VAL A 78 -21.90 4.81 13.52
N GLN A 79 -22.11 3.72 14.26
CA GLN A 79 -22.63 3.80 15.63
C GLN A 79 -21.70 4.48 16.64
N GLN A 80 -20.39 4.55 16.36
CA GLN A 80 -19.41 5.29 17.16
C GLN A 80 -19.43 6.81 16.88
N PHE A 81 -20.36 7.29 16.06
CA PHE A 81 -20.51 8.72 15.79
C PHE A 81 -20.91 9.47 17.08
N PRO A 82 -20.22 10.57 17.45
CA PRO A 82 -20.56 11.33 18.65
C PRO A 82 -22.00 11.82 18.65
N LYS A 83 -22.78 11.46 19.68
CA LYS A 83 -24.23 11.72 19.74
C LYS A 83 -24.59 13.19 19.53
N ASP A 84 -23.75 14.09 20.03
CA ASP A 84 -23.94 15.54 19.96
C ASP A 84 -23.79 16.10 18.54
N LEU A 85 -23.00 15.43 17.70
CA LEU A 85 -22.74 15.82 16.31
C LEU A 85 -23.76 15.23 15.32
N ILE A 86 -24.56 14.25 15.74
CA ILE A 86 -25.49 13.53 14.85
C ILE A 86 -26.55 14.49 14.32
N VAL A 87 -27.20 15.27 15.18
CA VAL A 87 -28.31 16.15 14.77
C VAL A 87 -27.84 17.24 13.79
N PRO A 88 -26.76 18.00 14.06
CA PRO A 88 -26.23 18.97 13.08
C PRO A 88 -25.83 18.33 11.76
N ALA A 89 -25.19 17.15 11.80
CA ALA A 89 -24.79 16.44 10.58
C ALA A 89 -26.00 16.04 9.73
N LEU A 90 -27.04 15.47 10.35
CA LEU A 90 -28.24 15.01 9.67
C LEU A 90 -29.05 16.18 9.07
N GLN A 91 -29.10 17.33 9.74
CA GLN A 91 -29.74 18.54 9.21
C GLN A 91 -29.07 19.05 7.92
N ILE A 92 -27.74 19.03 7.86
CA ILE A 92 -26.97 19.43 6.66
C ILE A 92 -27.16 18.44 5.51
N ILE A 93 -27.31 17.15 5.83
CA ILE A 93 -27.49 16.08 4.85
C ILE A 93 -28.88 16.12 4.22
N GLN A 94 -29.91 16.40 5.03
CA GLN A 94 -31.30 16.39 4.59
C GLN A 94 -31.55 17.42 3.47
N TYR A 95 -32.06 16.94 2.34
CA TYR A 95 -32.34 17.69 1.12
C TYR A 95 -31.15 18.34 0.41
N SER A 96 -29.92 17.96 0.76
CA SER A 96 -28.74 18.45 0.05
C SER A 96 -28.72 17.99 -1.42
N MET A 97 -28.32 18.89 -2.31
CA MET A 97 -28.13 18.62 -3.75
C MET A 97 -26.65 18.43 -4.13
N LEU A 98 -25.75 18.46 -3.16
CA LEU A 98 -24.31 18.35 -3.38
C LEU A 98 -23.89 16.92 -3.73
N SER A 99 -22.76 16.77 -4.43
CA SER A 99 -22.17 15.45 -4.67
C SER A 99 -21.74 14.82 -3.34
N LEU A 100 -21.67 13.49 -3.26
CA LEU A 100 -21.22 12.81 -2.03
C LEU A 100 -19.85 13.30 -1.53
N LYS A 101 -18.97 13.73 -2.45
CA LYS A 101 -17.66 14.25 -2.08
C LYS A 101 -17.82 15.62 -1.41
N ASP A 102 -18.53 16.52 -2.07
CA ASP A 102 -18.67 17.91 -1.64
C ASP A 102 -19.54 18.00 -0.38
N LEU A 103 -20.61 17.19 -0.29
CA LEU A 103 -21.44 17.09 0.92
C LEU A 103 -20.62 16.62 2.14
N ALA A 104 -19.78 15.60 1.97
CA ALA A 104 -18.93 15.13 3.07
C ALA A 104 -17.90 16.19 3.49
N ASP A 105 -17.41 17.01 2.56
CA ASP A 105 -16.52 18.13 2.86
C ASP A 105 -17.26 19.27 3.57
N THR A 106 -18.48 19.62 3.13
CA THR A 106 -19.34 20.63 3.79
C THR A 106 -19.72 20.21 5.20
N VAL A 107 -20.12 18.95 5.40
CA VAL A 107 -20.42 18.41 6.74
C VAL A 107 -19.17 18.44 7.62
N ALA A 108 -17.99 18.10 7.09
CA ALA A 108 -16.74 18.14 7.87
C ALA A 108 -16.42 19.57 8.36
N VAL A 109 -16.56 20.57 7.49
CA VAL A 109 -16.29 21.98 7.83
C VAL A 109 -17.31 22.47 8.87
N LYS A 110 -18.60 22.20 8.66
CA LYS A 110 -19.65 22.65 9.59
C LYS A 110 -19.58 21.97 10.96
N LEU A 111 -19.23 20.68 11.01
CA LEU A 111 -19.01 19.99 12.29
C LEU A 111 -17.73 20.44 13.00
N GLN A 112 -16.77 21.02 12.28
CA GLN A 112 -15.57 21.62 12.86
C GLN A 112 -15.86 22.99 13.50
N GLU A 113 -16.87 23.70 12.98
CA GLU A 113 -17.38 24.97 13.54
C GLU A 113 -18.26 24.75 14.79
N CYS A 114 -18.85 23.57 14.96
CA CYS A 114 -19.68 23.26 16.14
C CYS A 114 -18.81 22.87 17.34
N LEU A 115 -18.63 23.81 18.29
CA LEU A 115 -17.90 23.62 19.53
C LEU A 115 -18.86 23.30 20.69
N PHE A 116 -18.69 22.14 21.35
CA PHE A 116 -19.56 21.69 22.43
C PHE A 116 -18.86 21.70 23.79
N VAL A 117 -19.63 21.91 24.84
CA VAL A 117 -19.20 21.74 26.23
C VAL A 117 -18.61 20.33 26.41
N GLY A 118 -17.41 20.25 26.95
CA GLY A 118 -16.67 19.01 27.18
C GLY A 118 -15.66 18.62 26.09
N THR A 119 -15.57 19.38 24.99
CA THR A 119 -14.63 19.06 23.89
C THR A 119 -13.19 19.45 24.25
N GLU A 120 -12.24 18.51 24.13
CA GLU A 120 -10.80 18.75 24.29
C GLU A 120 -10.19 19.28 22.98
N LEU A 121 -9.68 20.51 23.00
CA LEU A 121 -9.18 21.28 21.87
C LEU A 121 -7.84 21.94 22.22
N TYR A 122 -7.36 22.83 21.35
CA TYR A 122 -6.23 23.68 21.69
C TYR A 122 -6.66 25.14 21.70
N GLY A 123 -6.19 25.91 22.67
CA GLY A 123 -6.40 27.35 22.73
C GLY A 123 -5.07 28.08 22.54
N ARG A 124 -5.12 29.28 21.96
CA ARG A 124 -3.97 30.19 21.91
C ARG A 124 -3.89 30.98 23.22
N LYS A 125 -2.76 30.88 23.93
CA LYS A 125 -2.42 31.67 25.11
C LYS A 125 -1.02 32.24 24.87
N ASP A 126 -0.88 33.57 24.87
CA ASP A 126 0.40 34.28 24.70
C ASP A 126 1.20 33.81 23.46
N ASP A 127 0.54 33.73 22.30
CA ASP A 127 1.08 33.23 21.02
C ASP A 127 1.55 31.76 21.00
N GLN A 128 1.28 31.00 22.06
CA GLN A 128 1.55 29.57 22.15
C GLN A 128 0.25 28.76 22.22
N ILE A 129 0.30 27.52 21.73
CA ILE A 129 -0.88 26.66 21.58
C ILE A 129 -0.87 25.59 22.67
N TYR A 130 -1.83 25.66 23.60
CA TYR A 130 -1.97 24.73 24.72
C TYR A 130 -3.25 23.90 24.62
N PRO A 131 -3.26 22.63 25.08
CA PRO A 131 -4.49 21.84 25.12
C PRO A 131 -5.45 22.42 26.17
N CYS A 132 -6.73 22.55 25.81
CA CYS A 132 -7.80 23.05 26.66
C CYS A 132 -9.09 22.24 26.49
N LYS A 133 -10.03 22.35 27.41
CA LYS A 133 -11.34 21.70 27.38
C LYS A 133 -12.44 22.72 27.59
N ILE A 134 -13.44 22.77 26.72
CA ILE A 134 -14.58 23.68 26.87
C ILE A 134 -15.42 23.24 28.08
N VAL A 135 -15.74 24.16 28.99
CA VAL A 135 -16.58 23.92 30.17
C VAL A 135 -17.94 24.59 30.04
N LYS A 136 -18.01 25.74 29.38
CA LYS A 136 -19.26 26.47 29.19
C LYS A 136 -19.23 27.26 27.89
N VAL A 137 -20.39 27.32 27.21
CA VAL A 137 -20.61 28.20 26.06
C VAL A 137 -21.49 29.34 26.53
N LEU A 138 -21.05 30.57 26.33
CA LEU A 138 -21.77 31.79 26.68
C LEU A 138 -22.14 32.52 25.38
N GLU A 139 -23.43 32.54 25.06
CA GLU A 139 -23.99 33.31 23.95
C GLU A 139 -24.39 34.69 24.47
N ASN A 140 -23.65 35.73 24.11
CA ASN A 140 -23.92 37.10 24.56
C ASN A 140 -24.72 37.92 23.53
N SER A 141 -24.60 37.62 22.23
CA SER A 141 -25.41 38.19 21.14
C SER A 141 -25.38 37.32 19.87
N ALA A 142 -26.17 37.64 18.84
CA ALA A 142 -26.41 36.80 17.66
C ALA A 142 -25.16 36.41 16.83
N ASP A 143 -24.01 37.06 17.02
CA ASP A 143 -22.75 36.78 16.31
C ASP A 143 -21.50 36.64 17.23
N GLU A 144 -21.63 36.80 18.56
CA GLU A 144 -20.48 36.70 19.49
C GLU A 144 -20.67 35.57 20.51
N VAL A 145 -20.00 34.44 20.24
CA VAL A 145 -19.98 33.25 21.11
C VAL A 145 -18.64 33.18 21.85
N GLN A 146 -18.70 33.24 23.18
CA GLN A 146 -17.53 33.07 24.04
C GLN A 146 -17.52 31.69 24.69
N TYR A 147 -16.32 31.12 24.85
CA TYR A 147 -16.10 29.79 25.39
C TYR A 147 -15.29 29.90 26.68
N GLU A 148 -15.87 29.43 27.78
CA GLU A 148 -15.13 29.19 29.00
C GLU A 148 -14.36 27.86 28.84
N VAL A 149 -13.04 27.93 28.82
CA VAL A 149 -12.14 26.78 28.66
C VAL A 149 -11.27 26.55 29.87
N VAL A 150 -10.94 25.29 30.10
CA VAL A 150 -9.98 24.86 31.11
C VAL A 150 -8.72 24.36 30.44
N TRP A 151 -7.55 24.88 30.83
CA TRP A 151 -6.26 24.43 30.33
C TRP A 151 -5.85 23.08 30.92
N LEU A 152 -5.16 22.26 30.12
CA LEU A 152 -4.70 20.93 30.49
C LEU A 152 -3.15 20.89 30.51
N ASP A 153 -2.56 20.33 31.56
CA ASP A 153 -1.12 20.05 31.64
C ASP A 153 -0.74 18.72 30.94
N LYS A 154 0.56 18.41 30.80
CA LYS A 154 1.12 17.17 30.21
C LYS A 154 0.51 15.87 30.79
N ASN A 155 0.00 15.94 32.02
CA ASN A 155 -0.66 14.84 32.72
C ASN A 155 -2.20 14.90 32.67
N LYS A 156 -2.81 15.70 31.79
CA LYS A 156 -4.27 15.95 31.67
C LYS A 156 -4.93 16.48 32.95
N LYS A 157 -4.17 17.11 33.85
CA LYS A 157 -4.73 17.77 35.04
C LYS A 157 -5.15 19.20 34.69
N VAL A 158 -6.30 19.60 35.26
CA VAL A 158 -6.89 20.94 35.14
C VAL A 158 -6.00 21.94 35.87
N THR A 159 -5.61 23.02 35.18
CA THR A 159 -4.74 24.07 35.75
C THR A 159 -5.48 25.40 35.97
N GLU A 160 -6.02 26.00 34.91
CA GLU A 160 -6.67 27.32 34.93
C GLU A 160 -7.91 27.37 34.04
N THR A 161 -8.90 28.18 34.41
CA THR A 161 -10.06 28.55 33.59
C THR A 161 -9.82 29.89 32.88
N ALA A 162 -10.10 29.98 31.59
CA ALA A 162 -10.01 31.21 30.80
C ALA A 162 -11.21 31.36 29.86
N LEU A 163 -11.58 32.59 29.53
CA LEU A 163 -12.58 32.90 28.50
C LEU A 163 -11.87 33.14 27.18
N LEU A 164 -12.22 32.36 26.15
CA LEU A 164 -11.69 32.48 24.80
C LEU A 164 -12.80 32.72 23.78
N ASN A 165 -12.49 33.48 22.74
CA ASN A 165 -13.35 33.63 21.58
C ASN A 165 -13.21 32.43 20.64
N ALA A 166 -14.17 32.24 19.73
CA ALA A 166 -14.13 31.17 18.73
C ALA A 166 -12.83 31.16 17.90
N GLU A 167 -12.26 32.33 17.62
CA GLU A 167 -11.07 32.53 16.78
C GLU A 167 -9.77 32.05 17.44
N ASP A 168 -9.74 32.02 18.77
CA ASP A 168 -8.57 31.61 19.56
C ASP A 168 -8.54 30.10 19.84
N LEU A 169 -9.59 29.38 19.44
CA LEU A 169 -9.71 27.93 19.55
C LEU A 169 -9.26 27.24 18.25
N VAL A 170 -8.28 26.37 18.37
CA VAL A 170 -7.65 25.66 17.25
C VAL A 170 -7.93 24.16 17.34
N GLN A 171 -8.74 23.66 16.41
CA GLN A 171 -8.90 22.23 16.13
C GLN A 171 -7.81 21.73 15.18
N LYS A 172 -6.77 21.05 15.69
CA LYS A 172 -5.66 20.52 14.86
C LYS A 172 -6.08 19.43 13.87
N LYS A 173 -7.21 18.75 14.08
CA LYS A 173 -7.78 17.74 13.16
C LYS A 173 -9.30 17.81 13.17
N PRO A 174 -9.99 17.67 12.02
CA PRO A 174 -11.43 17.49 12.03
C PRO A 174 -11.77 16.22 12.82
N PRO A 175 -12.86 16.20 13.60
CA PRO A 175 -13.17 15.08 14.50
C PRO A 175 -13.37 13.76 13.74
N LEU A 176 -13.75 13.83 12.46
CA LEU A 176 -14.14 12.68 11.66
C LEU A 176 -13.44 12.67 10.30
N SER A 177 -13.00 11.47 9.88
CA SER A 177 -12.39 11.30 8.56
C SER A 177 -13.43 11.45 7.43
N ARG A 178 -13.01 12.00 6.28
CA ARG A 178 -13.85 12.09 5.07
C ARG A 178 -14.43 10.73 4.63
N ARG A 179 -13.69 9.63 4.85
CA ARG A 179 -14.16 8.26 4.51
C ARG A 179 -15.29 7.81 5.46
N PHE A 180 -15.19 8.20 6.72
CA PHE A 180 -16.20 7.94 7.73
C PHE A 180 -17.49 8.72 7.45
N LEU A 181 -17.40 10.03 7.20
CA LEU A 181 -18.57 10.86 6.84
C LEU A 181 -19.31 10.36 5.60
N LYS A 182 -18.58 9.90 4.57
CA LYS A 182 -19.21 9.29 3.39
C LYS A 182 -19.98 8.00 3.69
N SER A 183 -19.50 7.23 4.67
CA SER A 183 -20.18 6.00 5.11
C SER A 183 -21.43 6.36 5.92
N PHE A 184 -21.31 7.33 6.84
CA PHE A 184 -22.43 7.90 7.60
C PHE A 184 -23.53 8.44 6.70
N ILE A 185 -23.21 9.28 5.71
CA ILE A 185 -24.19 9.84 4.77
C ILE A 185 -24.96 8.73 4.04
N ARG A 186 -24.27 7.68 3.58
CA ARG A 186 -24.90 6.57 2.84
C ARG A 186 -25.72 5.62 3.71
N GLU A 187 -25.44 5.59 5.02
CA GLU A 187 -26.20 4.80 5.98
C GLU A 187 -27.45 5.54 6.45
N SER A 188 -27.34 6.85 6.66
CA SER A 188 -28.43 7.70 7.12
C SER A 188 -29.45 8.02 6.02
N THR A 189 -29.08 7.87 4.73
CA THR A 189 -29.94 8.25 3.58
C THR A 189 -30.40 7.06 2.74
N TYR A 190 -31.62 7.15 2.21
CA TYR A 190 -32.15 6.18 1.25
C TYR A 190 -31.97 6.59 -0.22
N ARG A 191 -31.70 7.88 -0.47
CA ARG A 191 -31.52 8.46 -1.81
C ARG A 191 -30.32 9.41 -1.85
N SER A 192 -29.68 9.52 -3.02
CA SER A 192 -28.43 10.28 -3.21
C SER A 192 -28.55 11.62 -3.96
N ALA A 193 -29.73 12.03 -4.44
CA ALA A 193 -29.94 13.32 -5.11
C ALA A 193 -31.45 13.66 -5.29
N PRO A 194 -32.03 14.53 -4.45
CA PRO A 194 -31.45 15.05 -3.21
C PRO A 194 -31.16 13.93 -2.21
N TRP A 195 -30.24 14.20 -1.29
CA TRP A 195 -30.01 13.33 -0.15
C TRP A 195 -31.22 13.39 0.78
N VAL A 196 -31.83 12.24 1.05
CA VAL A 196 -33.00 12.17 1.93
C VAL A 196 -32.78 11.11 2.98
N LEU A 197 -32.95 11.50 4.24
CA LEU A 197 -32.81 10.64 5.41
C LEU A 197 -33.91 9.58 5.49
N HIS A 198 -33.64 8.48 6.17
CA HIS A 198 -34.66 7.49 6.50
C HIS A 198 -35.73 8.08 7.45
N ASP A 199 -37.01 7.84 7.18
CA ASP A 199 -38.13 8.42 7.96
C ASP A 199 -38.03 8.12 9.46
N LYS A 200 -37.65 6.88 9.81
CA LYS A 200 -37.41 6.46 11.21
C LYS A 200 -36.28 7.25 11.88
N LEU A 201 -35.23 7.59 11.13
CA LEU A 201 -34.08 8.33 11.65
C LEU A 201 -34.40 9.82 11.80
N ALA A 202 -35.15 10.39 10.86
CA ALA A 202 -35.61 11.78 10.93
C ALA A 202 -36.57 12.01 12.10
N GLN A 203 -37.51 11.07 12.34
CA GLN A 203 -38.43 11.12 13.48
C GLN A 203 -37.70 11.00 14.82
N ASN A 204 -36.76 10.07 14.96
CA ASN A 204 -36.01 9.85 16.20
C ASN A 204 -35.14 11.04 16.63
N HIS A 205 -34.71 11.88 15.68
CA HIS A 205 -33.85 13.04 15.94
C HIS A 205 -34.59 14.39 15.78
N GLY A 206 -35.92 14.39 15.67
CA GLY A 206 -36.72 15.62 15.61
C GLY A 206 -36.45 16.50 14.38
N ILE A 207 -36.01 15.91 13.26
CA ILE A 207 -35.64 16.65 12.04
C ILE A 207 -36.89 16.83 11.18
N SER A 208 -37.21 18.08 10.86
CA SER A 208 -38.38 18.40 10.02
C SER A 208 -38.28 17.74 8.65
N THR A 209 -39.27 16.90 8.34
CA THR A 209 -39.41 16.26 7.02
C THR A 209 -40.03 17.21 5.99
N ALA A 210 -40.44 18.43 6.40
CA ALA A 210 -41.05 19.40 5.51
C ALA A 210 -40.08 19.87 4.42
N LEU A 211 -40.53 19.86 3.17
CA LEU A 211 -39.76 20.34 2.02
C LEU A 211 -39.41 21.83 2.17
N PRO A 212 -38.10 22.20 2.15
CA PRO A 212 -37.66 23.59 2.13
C PRO A 212 -38.28 24.35 0.95
N GLN A 213 -38.63 25.62 1.18
CA GLN A 213 -39.41 26.44 0.25
C GLN A 213 -38.74 26.61 -1.12
N GLU A 214 -37.40 26.53 -1.16
CA GLU A 214 -36.54 26.60 -2.34
C GLU A 214 -36.59 25.35 -3.25
N LEU A 215 -37.01 24.20 -2.70
CA LEU A 215 -37.07 22.91 -3.42
C LEU A 215 -38.48 22.57 -3.92
N ARG A 216 -39.52 23.28 -3.47
CA ARG A 216 -40.92 23.08 -3.91
C ARG A 216 -41.11 23.31 -5.42
N SER A 217 -40.25 24.10 -6.06
CA SER A 217 -40.27 24.36 -7.51
C SER A 217 -39.53 23.30 -8.34
N LYS A 218 -38.71 22.42 -7.71
CA LYS A 218 -37.86 21.42 -8.38
C LYS A 218 -38.19 19.98 -8.03
N ALA A 219 -38.88 19.73 -6.92
CA ALA A 219 -39.28 18.39 -6.47
C ALA A 219 -40.66 18.39 -5.81
N PHE A 220 -41.46 17.35 -6.07
CA PHE A 220 -42.77 17.11 -5.45
C PHE A 220 -42.85 15.69 -4.90
N PHE A 221 -43.71 15.47 -3.91
CA PHE A 221 -43.99 14.12 -3.39
C PHE A 221 -45.06 13.44 -4.26
N ARG A 222 -44.81 12.19 -4.65
CA ARG A 222 -45.81 11.28 -5.22
C ARG A 222 -45.74 9.96 -4.45
N ASP A 223 -46.86 9.53 -3.85
CA ASP A 223 -46.96 8.29 -3.06
C ASP A 223 -45.88 8.16 -1.96
N GLY A 224 -45.62 9.25 -1.22
CA GLY A 224 -44.60 9.28 -0.15
C GLY A 224 -43.14 9.33 -0.63
N LEU A 225 -42.88 9.29 -1.94
CA LEU A 225 -41.55 9.36 -2.53
C LEU A 225 -41.30 10.72 -3.21
N LEU A 226 -40.16 11.34 -2.92
CA LEU A 226 -39.76 12.60 -3.55
C LEU A 226 -39.39 12.38 -5.03
N VAL A 227 -39.94 13.16 -5.96
CA VAL A 227 -39.65 13.11 -7.42
C VAL A 227 -39.10 14.48 -7.86
N CYS A 228 -38.02 14.51 -8.67
CA CYS A 228 -37.39 15.78 -9.10
C CYS A 228 -37.48 15.98 -10.62
N ASN A 229 -37.77 17.21 -11.06
CA ASN A 229 -37.85 17.57 -12.48
C ASN A 229 -36.45 17.75 -13.08
N LYS A 230 -36.05 16.90 -14.04
CA LYS A 230 -34.84 17.10 -14.84
C LYS A 230 -35.12 18.10 -15.98
N LYS A 231 -34.75 19.38 -15.81
CA LYS A 231 -34.62 20.32 -16.94
C LYS A 231 -33.32 20.02 -17.72
N ARG A 232 -33.44 19.62 -18.99
CA ARG A 232 -32.34 19.67 -19.97
C ARG A 232 -32.07 21.14 -20.32
N LYS A 233 -30.80 21.55 -20.32
CA LYS A 233 -30.38 22.84 -20.90
C LYS A 233 -30.36 22.69 -22.43
N THR A 234 -31.16 23.48 -23.11
CA THR A 234 -31.01 23.78 -24.55
C THR A 234 -31.09 25.30 -24.66
N ASN A 235 -30.11 25.92 -25.33
CA ASN A 235 -30.07 27.37 -25.55
C ASN A 235 -31.18 27.79 -26.53
N ASP A 236 -31.69 29.00 -26.33
CA ASP A 236 -32.84 29.60 -27.03
C ASP A 236 -32.62 29.80 -28.53
N SER A 237 -33.66 29.52 -29.33
CA SER A 237 -34.05 30.23 -30.56
C SER A 237 -35.48 29.83 -30.92
N GLU A 238 -36.26 30.80 -31.35
CA GLU A 238 -37.73 30.85 -31.38
C GLU A 238 -38.40 29.99 -32.48
N ALA A 239 -39.63 29.59 -32.12
CA ALA A 239 -40.86 29.52 -32.93
C ALA A 239 -41.04 28.53 -34.10
N SER A 240 -42.23 27.88 -34.01
CA SER A 240 -43.14 27.38 -35.04
C SER A 240 -42.91 26.01 -35.72
N ASP A 241 -43.53 25.00 -35.09
CA ASP A 241 -44.61 24.15 -35.64
C ASP A 241 -44.31 23.04 -36.69
N PRO A 242 -45.19 22.01 -36.79
CA PRO A 242 -44.89 20.69 -36.26
C PRO A 242 -45.09 19.57 -37.31
N GLU A 243 -45.05 18.32 -36.83
CA GLU A 243 -45.33 17.06 -37.54
C GLU A 243 -44.11 16.32 -38.10
N ILE A 244 -43.72 15.24 -37.39
CA ILE A 244 -43.94 13.88 -37.89
C ILE A 244 -43.73 12.86 -36.74
N CYS A 245 -44.82 12.13 -36.50
CA CYS A 245 -45.02 10.75 -36.04
C CYS A 245 -44.15 10.16 -34.91
N LYS A 246 -44.68 9.95 -33.71
CA LYS A 246 -45.59 8.86 -33.27
C LYS A 246 -45.00 7.43 -33.38
N ARG A 247 -44.84 6.86 -32.18
CA ARG A 247 -45.00 5.45 -31.74
C ARG A 247 -43.84 4.48 -31.94
N LYS A 248 -43.20 4.12 -30.80
CA LYS A 248 -43.23 2.75 -30.26
C LYS A 248 -42.79 2.71 -28.79
N SER A 249 -43.32 1.73 -28.06
CA SER A 249 -43.05 1.37 -26.66
C SER A 249 -44.05 1.83 -25.60
N MET A 250 -45.31 1.45 -25.78
CA MET A 250 -46.04 0.82 -24.69
C MET A 250 -46.09 -0.68 -24.97
N GLU A 251 -45.97 -1.47 -23.89
CA GLU A 251 -46.53 -2.80 -23.66
C GLU A 251 -45.48 -3.85 -23.28
N ARG A 252 -45.31 -4.07 -21.97
CA ARG A 252 -45.63 -5.38 -21.36
C ARG A 252 -45.29 -5.40 -19.87
N GLY A 253 -46.32 -5.67 -19.07
CA GLY A 253 -46.20 -6.25 -17.74
C GLY A 253 -47.44 -7.09 -17.45
N ARG A 254 -47.20 -8.29 -16.86
CA ARG A 254 -48.14 -9.23 -16.19
C ARG A 254 -48.97 -10.16 -17.10
N VAL A 255 -49.24 -11.44 -16.78
CA VAL A 255 -48.97 -12.31 -15.60
C VAL A 255 -49.24 -13.79 -15.98
N ASN A 256 -48.57 -14.73 -15.26
CA ASN A 256 -48.84 -16.17 -14.98
C ASN A 256 -49.43 -17.15 -16.03
N GLY A 257 -48.84 -18.36 -16.05
CA GLY A 257 -49.59 -19.60 -15.77
C GLY A 257 -49.87 -20.62 -16.88
N SER A 258 -49.20 -21.78 -16.75
CA SER A 258 -49.61 -23.17 -17.06
C SER A 258 -49.74 -23.74 -18.49
N ILE A 259 -48.90 -24.77 -18.72
CA ILE A 259 -49.18 -26.14 -19.23
C ILE A 259 -49.75 -26.31 -20.66
N ALA A 260 -48.92 -26.83 -21.59
CA ALA A 260 -49.05 -28.18 -22.17
C ALA A 260 -48.19 -28.33 -23.46
N GLU A 261 -47.23 -29.24 -23.37
CA GLU A 261 -46.83 -30.26 -24.35
C GLU A 261 -46.45 -29.99 -25.83
N ASN A 262 -45.32 -30.64 -26.15
CA ASN A 262 -44.88 -31.27 -27.39
C ASN A 262 -44.05 -30.48 -28.41
N GLY A 263 -42.74 -30.81 -28.41
CA GLY A 263 -42.15 -31.40 -29.62
C GLY A 263 -40.87 -30.76 -30.19
N ALA A 264 -39.72 -31.35 -29.81
CA ALA A 264 -38.53 -31.57 -30.65
C ALA A 264 -37.44 -30.48 -30.85
N LYS A 265 -36.34 -30.71 -30.10
CA LYS A 265 -34.94 -30.92 -30.53
C LYS A 265 -34.02 -29.75 -30.97
N LYS A 266 -32.86 -29.75 -30.27
CA LYS A 266 -31.49 -29.27 -30.61
C LYS A 266 -31.29 -27.75 -30.57
N GLY A 267 -30.25 -27.17 -29.94
CA GLY A 267 -29.06 -27.68 -29.26
C GLY A 267 -28.24 -26.50 -28.70
N GLU A 268 -27.20 -26.84 -27.94
CA GLU A 268 -26.03 -26.02 -27.54
C GLU A 268 -26.24 -24.79 -26.63
N GLY A 269 -25.93 -25.01 -25.34
CA GLY A 269 -25.72 -23.95 -24.37
C GLY A 269 -24.30 -23.38 -24.46
N GLY A 270 -24.16 -22.24 -25.12
CA GLY A 270 -23.05 -21.31 -24.91
C GLY A 270 -23.35 -20.44 -23.69
N LEU A 271 -22.74 -20.74 -22.55
CA LEU A 271 -22.70 -19.82 -21.41
C LEU A 271 -21.76 -18.66 -21.77
N LEU A 272 -22.28 -17.44 -21.61
CA LEU A 272 -21.60 -16.18 -21.86
C LEU A 272 -20.26 -16.12 -21.10
N ASP A 273 -19.17 -16.12 -21.86
CA ASP A 273 -17.82 -15.83 -21.39
C ASP A 273 -17.78 -14.36 -20.91
N GLU A 274 -17.87 -14.12 -19.59
CA GLU A 274 -17.57 -12.79 -19.03
C GLU A 274 -16.05 -12.67 -18.93
N ASP A 275 -15.44 -11.84 -19.79
CA ASP A 275 -13.99 -11.58 -19.84
C ASP A 275 -13.35 -11.45 -18.45
N ILE A 276 -12.68 -12.52 -18.00
CA ILE A 276 -11.95 -12.53 -16.73
C ILE A 276 -10.79 -11.54 -16.83
N LYS A 277 -10.81 -10.50 -15.99
CA LYS A 277 -9.79 -9.46 -15.99
C LYS A 277 -8.63 -9.82 -15.07
N TYR A 278 -7.49 -10.14 -15.67
CA TYR A 278 -6.23 -10.43 -14.96
C TYR A 278 -5.48 -9.16 -14.50
N PRO A 279 -4.64 -9.24 -13.45
CA PRO A 279 -4.41 -10.40 -12.59
C PRO A 279 -5.55 -10.63 -11.59
N ILE A 280 -5.79 -11.89 -11.22
CA ILE A 280 -6.76 -12.33 -10.20
C ILE A 280 -6.02 -13.09 -9.09
N ASP A 281 -6.70 -13.50 -8.03
CA ASP A 281 -6.08 -14.35 -7.01
C ASP A 281 -5.52 -15.62 -7.65
N ASP A 282 -4.28 -15.99 -7.33
CA ASP A 282 -3.54 -17.11 -7.93
C ASP A 282 -4.28 -18.45 -7.82
N LEU A 283 -5.08 -18.64 -6.76
CA LEU A 283 -5.89 -19.86 -6.56
C LEU A 283 -7.17 -19.87 -7.42
N LEU A 284 -7.58 -18.72 -7.96
CA LEU A 284 -8.76 -18.55 -8.81
C LEU A 284 -8.40 -18.54 -10.30
N VAL A 285 -7.11 -18.66 -10.63
CA VAL A 285 -6.66 -18.74 -12.02
C VAL A 285 -7.05 -20.09 -12.60
N GLN A 286 -7.97 -20.08 -13.56
CA GLN A 286 -8.33 -21.27 -14.33
C GLN A 286 -7.39 -21.41 -15.55
N PRO A 287 -7.02 -22.65 -15.93
CA PRO A 287 -6.27 -22.88 -17.17
C PRO A 287 -7.11 -22.45 -18.37
N GLY A 288 -6.59 -21.51 -19.17
CA GLY A 288 -7.19 -21.08 -20.42
C GLY A 288 -6.49 -21.70 -21.63
N PRO A 289 -7.14 -21.75 -22.80
CA PRO A 289 -6.54 -22.27 -24.03
C PRO A 289 -5.33 -21.46 -24.54
N ASP A 290 -5.25 -20.16 -24.17
CA ASP A 290 -4.13 -19.27 -24.52
C ASP A 290 -3.00 -19.25 -23.47
N ASP A 291 -3.04 -20.12 -22.45
CA ASP A 291 -1.97 -20.17 -21.45
C ASP A 291 -0.69 -20.78 -22.03
N PRO A 292 0.49 -20.22 -21.70
CA PRO A 292 1.76 -20.86 -22.04
C PRO A 292 1.84 -22.22 -21.35
N VAL A 293 2.53 -23.17 -21.97
CA VAL A 293 2.85 -24.45 -21.33
C VAL A 293 3.76 -24.15 -20.14
N PHE A 294 3.18 -24.20 -18.94
CA PHE A 294 3.94 -24.02 -17.70
C PHE A 294 4.80 -25.27 -17.47
N SER A 295 6.08 -25.06 -17.13
CA SER A 295 6.93 -26.13 -16.63
C SER A 295 6.39 -26.67 -15.30
N GLU A 296 6.64 -27.94 -15.02
CA GLU A 296 6.43 -28.47 -13.67
C GLU A 296 7.31 -27.70 -12.68
N ARG A 297 6.74 -27.37 -11.52
CA ARG A 297 7.48 -26.63 -10.49
C ARG A 297 8.60 -27.52 -9.93
N PRO A 298 9.88 -27.11 -10.04
CA PRO A 298 10.97 -27.89 -9.48
C PRO A 298 10.87 -27.95 -7.96
N SER A 299 11.28 -29.06 -7.37
CA SER A 299 11.36 -29.18 -5.91
C SER A 299 12.64 -28.49 -5.43
N PRO A 300 12.58 -27.55 -4.47
CA PRO A 300 13.77 -26.90 -3.95
C PRO A 300 14.64 -27.90 -3.19
N SER A 301 15.96 -27.77 -3.31
CA SER A 301 16.91 -28.56 -2.52
C SER A 301 16.77 -28.23 -1.04
N ARG A 302 16.89 -29.24 -0.19
CA ARG A 302 16.79 -29.13 1.27
C ARG A 302 18.07 -29.62 1.96
N GLU A 303 19.17 -29.66 1.23
CA GLU A 303 20.47 -30.17 1.68
C GLU A 303 21.19 -29.15 2.57
N PHE A 304 20.71 -28.99 3.79
CA PHE A 304 21.39 -28.22 4.83
C PHE A 304 22.19 -29.17 5.75
N LYS A 305 23.38 -28.75 6.17
CA LYS A 305 24.18 -29.43 7.21
C LYS A 305 23.59 -29.22 8.60
N VAL A 306 22.84 -28.13 8.79
CA VAL A 306 22.13 -27.86 10.05
C VAL A 306 20.72 -28.46 10.03
N PRO A 307 20.16 -28.81 11.20
CA PRO A 307 18.76 -29.24 11.30
C PRO A 307 17.78 -28.20 10.73
N MET A 308 16.71 -28.66 10.08
CA MET A 308 15.75 -27.80 9.37
C MET A 308 15.15 -26.69 10.26
N ASN A 309 14.88 -27.00 11.53
CA ASN A 309 14.36 -26.03 12.50
C ASN A 309 15.33 -24.90 12.85
N CYS A 310 16.60 -25.01 12.47
CA CYS A 310 17.64 -24.02 12.72
C CYS A 310 18.02 -23.21 11.46
N VAL A 311 17.51 -23.56 10.28
CA VAL A 311 17.89 -22.92 9.01
C VAL A 311 17.50 -21.44 8.99
N GLY A 312 16.29 -21.09 9.47
CA GLY A 312 15.86 -19.70 9.56
C GLY A 312 16.77 -18.85 10.46
N ASP A 313 17.15 -19.39 11.62
CA ASP A 313 18.06 -18.72 12.56
C ASP A 313 19.46 -18.55 11.96
N LEU A 314 19.98 -19.59 11.28
CA LEU A 314 21.25 -19.55 10.56
C LEU A 314 21.27 -18.43 9.52
N LEU A 315 20.24 -18.37 8.66
CA LEU A 315 20.12 -17.37 7.60
C LEU A 315 19.99 -15.95 8.18
N MET A 316 19.23 -15.78 9.26
CA MET A 316 19.06 -14.49 9.92
C MET A 316 20.37 -13.96 10.51
N VAL A 317 21.11 -14.79 11.26
CA VAL A 317 22.40 -14.41 11.83
C VAL A 317 23.43 -14.12 10.73
N TRP A 318 23.48 -14.98 9.71
CA TRP A 318 24.41 -14.81 8.59
C TRP A 318 24.11 -13.54 7.78
N ASP A 319 22.84 -13.23 7.54
CA ASP A 319 22.43 -12.00 6.83
C ASP A 319 22.84 -10.74 7.60
N VAL A 320 22.70 -10.72 8.93
CA VAL A 320 23.16 -9.60 9.75
C VAL A 320 24.68 -9.47 9.70
N CYS A 321 25.42 -10.57 9.88
CA CYS A 321 26.88 -10.56 9.79
C CYS A 321 27.37 -10.07 8.43
N SER A 322 26.67 -10.47 7.36
CA SER A 322 26.99 -10.11 5.98
C SER A 322 26.61 -8.67 5.64
N SER A 323 25.42 -8.23 6.04
CA SER A 323 24.90 -6.89 5.75
C SER A 323 25.61 -5.80 6.55
N PHE A 324 25.99 -6.11 7.80
CA PHE A 324 26.64 -5.17 8.72
C PHE A 324 28.11 -5.51 8.96
N SER A 325 28.76 -6.22 8.04
CA SER A 325 30.16 -6.67 8.17
C SER A 325 31.13 -5.51 8.43
N ARG A 326 30.87 -4.33 7.86
CA ARG A 326 31.67 -3.11 8.09
C ARG A 326 31.53 -2.55 9.51
N LEU A 327 30.31 -2.58 10.06
CA LEU A 327 30.03 -2.13 11.43
C LEU A 327 30.64 -3.10 12.45
N LEU A 328 30.51 -4.40 12.19
CA LEU A 328 31.02 -5.47 13.04
C LEU A 328 32.54 -5.71 12.86
N HIS A 329 33.17 -5.05 11.88
CA HIS A 329 34.56 -5.29 11.49
C HIS A 329 34.86 -6.77 11.14
N LEU A 330 33.88 -7.45 10.54
CA LEU A 330 34.00 -8.83 10.08
C LEU A 330 34.49 -8.89 8.63
N TRP A 331 35.46 -9.76 8.39
CA TRP A 331 35.88 -10.11 7.03
C TRP A 331 34.74 -10.89 6.34
N PRO A 332 34.48 -10.69 5.02
CA PRO A 332 33.39 -11.38 4.33
C PRO A 332 33.58 -12.91 4.30
N PHE A 333 32.52 -13.68 4.56
CA PHE A 333 32.54 -15.15 4.48
C PHE A 333 31.25 -15.68 3.82
N SER A 334 31.33 -16.87 3.23
CA SER A 334 30.19 -17.52 2.56
C SER A 334 29.21 -18.12 3.57
N LEU A 335 27.96 -18.35 3.15
CA LEU A 335 26.98 -19.05 3.99
C LEU A 335 27.44 -20.48 4.28
N ASP A 336 28.06 -21.16 3.32
CA ASP A 336 28.56 -22.52 3.49
C ASP A 336 29.68 -22.62 4.54
N ASP A 337 30.57 -21.61 4.61
CA ASP A 337 31.60 -21.56 5.64
C ASP A 337 31.01 -21.32 7.02
N PHE A 338 29.98 -20.48 7.12
CA PHE A 338 29.26 -20.24 8.36
C PHE A 338 28.51 -21.49 8.82
N GLU A 339 27.83 -22.17 7.90
CA GLU A 339 27.13 -23.42 8.17
C GLU A 339 28.08 -24.52 8.65
N ARG A 340 29.24 -24.68 7.98
CA ARG A 340 30.31 -25.60 8.42
C ARG A 340 30.82 -25.24 9.82
N ALA A 341 31.04 -23.95 10.09
CA ALA A 341 31.53 -23.50 11.39
C ALA A 341 30.54 -23.82 12.53
N ILE A 342 29.24 -23.66 12.28
CA ILE A 342 28.17 -24.02 13.22
C ILE A 342 28.08 -25.54 13.42
N TYR A 343 28.15 -26.31 12.34
CA TYR A 343 28.07 -27.77 12.38
C TYR A 343 29.32 -28.44 13.00
N HIS A 344 30.48 -27.78 12.93
CA HIS A 344 31.75 -28.32 13.44
C HIS A 344 31.70 -28.64 14.94
N LYS A 345 32.02 -29.88 15.32
CA LYS A 345 31.90 -30.38 16.71
C LYS A 345 33.22 -30.47 17.47
N GLU A 346 34.37 -30.48 16.80
CA GLU A 346 35.64 -30.88 17.43
C GLU A 346 36.39 -29.73 18.09
N SER A 347 36.26 -28.52 17.57
CA SER A 347 36.96 -27.34 18.06
C SER A 347 36.15 -26.06 17.86
N ASN A 348 36.56 -25.01 18.55
CA ASN A 348 35.99 -23.68 18.39
C ASN A 348 36.39 -23.15 17.01
N ALA A 349 35.45 -23.16 16.08
CA ALA A 349 35.67 -22.64 14.73
C ALA A 349 36.09 -21.16 14.83
N PRO A 350 37.25 -20.75 14.24
CA PRO A 350 37.74 -19.38 14.32
C PRO A 350 36.72 -18.34 13.87
N LEU A 351 35.93 -18.68 12.85
CA LEU A 351 34.83 -17.86 12.35
C LEU A 351 33.78 -17.54 13.43
N LEU A 352 33.39 -18.53 14.25
CA LEU A 352 32.44 -18.30 15.34
C LEU A 352 33.05 -17.47 16.45
N VAL A 353 34.32 -17.71 16.79
CA VAL A 353 35.02 -16.92 17.80
C VAL A 353 35.09 -15.45 17.39
N GLU A 354 35.42 -15.18 16.13
CA GLU A 354 35.49 -13.83 15.58
C GLU A 354 34.10 -13.18 15.51
N ALA A 355 33.07 -13.91 15.08
CA ALA A 355 31.69 -13.42 15.06
C ALA A 355 31.19 -13.01 16.46
N HIS A 356 31.38 -13.86 17.49
CA HIS A 356 31.03 -13.52 18.86
C HIS A 356 31.83 -12.31 19.37
N SER A 357 33.14 -12.31 19.11
CA SER A 357 34.03 -11.21 19.52
C SER A 357 33.61 -9.89 18.90
N ALA A 358 33.16 -9.88 17.64
CA ALA A 358 32.66 -8.69 16.97
C ALA A 358 31.41 -8.11 17.64
N PHE A 359 30.43 -8.95 17.97
CA PHE A 359 29.24 -8.51 18.70
C PHE A 359 29.59 -8.00 20.10
N PHE A 360 30.47 -8.69 20.84
CA PHE A 360 30.89 -8.20 22.15
C PHE A 360 31.63 -6.87 22.07
N ARG A 361 32.52 -6.68 21.11
CA ARG A 361 33.21 -5.38 20.91
C ARG A 361 32.22 -4.25 20.64
N LEU A 362 31.15 -4.53 19.90
CA LEU A 362 30.06 -3.58 19.67
C LEU A 362 29.32 -3.27 20.98
N LEU A 363 28.86 -4.29 21.70
CA LEU A 363 28.10 -4.11 22.96
C LEU A 363 28.92 -3.43 24.06
N LEU A 364 30.24 -3.67 24.12
CA LEU A 364 31.14 -2.99 25.05
C LEU A 364 31.33 -1.51 24.72
N LYS A 365 31.19 -1.13 23.45
CA LYS A 365 31.31 0.27 23.01
C LYS A 365 30.03 1.09 23.26
N ASP A 366 28.89 0.43 23.40
CA ASP A 366 27.56 1.08 23.51
C ASP A 366 27.25 1.68 24.90
N ASP A 367 28.18 1.57 25.87
CA ASP A 367 28.00 1.97 27.28
C ASP A 367 26.69 1.47 27.94
N GLY A 368 26.12 0.39 27.40
CA GLY A 368 24.87 -0.21 27.88
C GLY A 368 25.02 -1.14 29.09
N GLU A 369 23.95 -1.88 29.38
CA GLU A 369 23.89 -2.84 30.50
C GLU A 369 25.03 -3.86 30.47
N TYR A 370 25.36 -4.37 29.28
CA TYR A 370 26.45 -5.32 29.09
C TYR A 370 27.83 -4.72 29.40
N SER A 371 28.08 -3.48 28.95
CA SER A 371 29.34 -2.78 29.25
C SER A 371 29.48 -2.56 30.76
N SER A 372 28.39 -2.13 31.42
CA SER A 372 28.34 -1.93 32.87
C SER A 372 28.63 -3.22 33.65
N LEU A 373 28.06 -4.35 33.23
CA LEU A 373 28.30 -5.65 33.85
C LEU A 373 29.78 -6.08 33.74
N VAL A 374 30.37 -5.93 32.56
CA VAL A 374 31.77 -6.33 32.31
C VAL A 374 32.75 -5.42 33.07
N GLN A 375 32.46 -4.11 33.15
CA GLN A 375 33.24 -3.16 33.94
C GLN A 375 33.14 -3.46 35.44
N GLY A 376 31.94 -3.78 35.96
CA GLY A 376 31.73 -4.20 37.35
C GLY A 376 32.55 -5.45 37.73
N LYS A 377 32.74 -6.36 36.78
CA LYS A 377 33.60 -7.56 36.92
C LYS A 377 35.09 -7.29 36.71
N LYS A 378 35.51 -6.03 36.48
CA LYS A 378 36.90 -5.59 36.28
C LYS A 378 37.65 -6.36 35.18
N ARG A 379 36.95 -6.79 34.12
CA ARG A 379 37.63 -7.48 33.00
C ARG A 379 38.47 -6.52 32.18
N LYS A 380 39.54 -7.03 31.56
CA LYS A 380 40.27 -6.31 30.52
C LYS A 380 39.31 -6.02 29.36
N MET A 381 39.45 -4.91 28.65
CA MET A 381 38.57 -4.56 27.51
C MET A 381 39.02 -5.18 26.17
N LYS A 382 39.99 -6.11 26.20
CA LYS A 382 40.57 -6.74 25.01
C LYS A 382 40.11 -8.19 24.90
N ILE A 383 39.25 -8.45 23.91
CA ILE A 383 38.77 -9.79 23.56
C ILE A 383 39.82 -10.48 22.68
N THR A 384 40.12 -11.72 23.02
CA THR A 384 41.12 -12.59 22.38
C THR A 384 40.54 -14.00 22.23
N LEU A 385 41.20 -14.84 21.41
CA LEU A 385 40.81 -16.24 21.21
C LEU A 385 40.75 -17.07 22.51
N VAL A 386 41.41 -16.62 23.57
CA VAL A 386 41.50 -17.34 24.85
C VAL A 386 40.44 -16.90 25.86
N ASN A 387 40.07 -15.61 25.88
CA ASN A 387 39.16 -15.06 26.90
C ASN A 387 37.74 -14.77 26.41
N TRP A 388 37.43 -14.90 25.11
CA TRP A 388 36.09 -14.61 24.56
C TRP A 388 34.96 -15.43 25.22
N THR A 389 35.25 -16.65 25.69
CA THR A 389 34.28 -17.50 26.40
C THR A 389 33.85 -16.91 27.73
N GLU A 390 34.70 -16.11 28.37
CA GLU A 390 34.36 -15.41 29.62
C GLU A 390 33.31 -14.32 29.40
N TYR A 391 33.48 -13.53 28.34
CA TYR A 391 32.50 -12.52 27.90
C TYR A 391 31.19 -13.18 27.50
N LEU A 392 31.26 -14.30 26.80
CA LEU A 392 30.06 -15.09 26.50
C LEU A 392 29.34 -15.57 27.76
N CYS A 393 30.07 -16.02 28.78
CA CYS A 393 29.44 -16.43 30.04
C CYS A 393 28.79 -15.25 30.78
N ASP A 394 29.42 -14.09 30.78
CA ASP A 394 28.83 -12.88 31.36
C ASP A 394 27.58 -12.44 30.61
N PHE A 395 27.59 -12.56 29.28
CA PHE A 395 26.44 -12.25 28.43
C PHE A 395 25.27 -13.21 28.71
N LEU A 396 25.54 -14.51 28.84
CA LEU A 396 24.52 -15.48 29.21
C LEU A 396 23.92 -15.21 30.59
N GLU A 397 24.76 -14.82 31.56
CA GLU A 397 24.31 -14.41 32.89
C GLU A 397 23.40 -13.16 32.83
N MET A 398 23.72 -12.19 31.98
CA MET A 398 22.90 -11.00 31.75
C MET A 398 21.53 -11.34 31.15
N ILE A 399 21.46 -12.18 30.13
CA ILE A 399 20.19 -12.55 29.48
C ILE A 399 19.32 -13.37 30.44
N GLY A 400 19.93 -14.22 31.26
CA GLY A 400 19.21 -15.08 32.20
C GLY A 400 18.34 -16.15 31.53
N ASN A 401 18.54 -16.47 30.25
CA ASN A 401 17.77 -17.50 29.55
C ASN A 401 18.15 -18.91 30.05
N PRO A 402 17.25 -19.63 30.73
CA PRO A 402 17.61 -20.89 31.41
C PRO A 402 18.07 -21.98 30.44
N LYS A 403 17.57 -22.00 29.21
CA LYS A 403 17.95 -22.99 28.19
C LYS A 403 19.40 -22.81 27.72
N LEU A 404 19.84 -21.56 27.58
CA LEU A 404 21.19 -21.23 27.16
C LEU A 404 22.16 -21.30 28.34
N CYS A 405 21.76 -20.79 29.51
CA CYS A 405 22.56 -20.80 30.74
C CYS A 405 22.91 -22.20 31.25
N ALA A 406 22.10 -23.23 30.93
CA ALA A 406 22.41 -24.62 31.26
C ALA A 406 23.78 -25.08 30.67
N ASN A 407 24.22 -24.46 29.58
CA ASN A 407 25.46 -24.80 28.88
C ASN A 407 26.68 -23.97 29.33
N THR A 408 26.51 -23.04 30.27
CA THR A 408 27.58 -22.11 30.72
C THR A 408 28.79 -22.86 31.28
N ALA A 409 28.59 -23.97 31.99
CA ALA A 409 29.71 -24.77 32.52
C ALA A 409 30.59 -25.36 31.40
N THR A 410 29.98 -25.84 30.32
CA THR A 410 30.68 -26.38 29.13
C THR A 410 31.44 -25.29 28.38
N ILE A 411 30.83 -24.10 28.28
CA ILE A 411 31.45 -22.92 27.65
C ILE A 411 32.67 -22.45 28.45
N LYS A 412 32.57 -22.38 29.79
CA LYS A 412 33.69 -22.00 30.67
C LYS A 412 34.90 -22.92 30.54
N ARG A 413 34.67 -24.21 30.23
CA ARG A 413 35.73 -25.20 29.98
C ARG A 413 36.35 -25.10 28.58
N GLY A 414 35.88 -24.18 27.73
CA GLY A 414 36.40 -23.96 26.38
C GLY A 414 35.78 -24.88 25.31
N HIS A 415 34.77 -25.68 25.66
CA HIS A 415 34.17 -26.67 24.78
C HIS A 415 32.94 -26.14 24.02
N TYR A 416 32.98 -24.90 23.53
CA TYR A 416 31.88 -24.31 22.78
C TYR A 416 31.58 -25.09 21.49
N GLY A 417 32.61 -25.65 20.83
CA GLY A 417 32.46 -26.55 19.68
C GLY A 417 31.54 -27.75 19.91
N LEU A 418 31.49 -28.30 21.14
CA LEU A 418 30.68 -29.47 21.49
C LEU A 418 29.18 -29.16 21.66
N LEU A 419 28.80 -27.87 21.70
CA LEU A 419 27.41 -27.49 21.88
C LEU A 419 26.54 -27.93 20.69
N ALA A 420 25.28 -28.26 20.97
CA ALA A 420 24.32 -28.56 19.93
C ALA A 420 24.09 -27.34 19.02
N THR A 421 23.83 -27.59 17.73
CA THR A 421 23.65 -26.55 16.69
C THR A 421 22.62 -25.49 17.08
N HIS A 422 21.47 -25.89 17.62
CA HIS A 422 20.42 -24.97 18.06
C HIS A 422 20.86 -24.08 19.22
N VAL A 423 21.77 -24.54 20.09
CA VAL A 423 22.31 -23.72 21.20
C VAL A 423 23.28 -22.69 20.67
N LYS A 424 24.21 -23.08 19.78
CA LYS A 424 25.16 -22.14 19.15
C LYS A 424 24.44 -21.02 18.42
N LEU A 425 23.43 -21.38 17.62
CA LEU A 425 22.60 -20.42 16.90
C LEU A 425 21.76 -19.59 17.85
N GLY A 426 21.11 -20.18 18.86
CA GLY A 426 20.34 -19.44 19.85
C GLY A 426 21.16 -18.35 20.56
N ILE A 427 22.41 -18.66 20.94
CA ILE A 427 23.34 -17.68 21.51
C ILE A 427 23.61 -16.52 20.54
N LEU A 428 23.90 -16.85 19.27
CA LEU A 428 24.16 -15.84 18.24
C LEU A 428 22.92 -15.00 17.91
N CYS A 429 21.73 -15.60 17.92
CA CYS A 429 20.47 -14.88 17.73
C CYS A 429 20.25 -13.85 18.83
N GLU A 430 20.47 -14.22 20.10
CA GLU A 430 20.37 -13.25 21.20
C GLU A 430 21.43 -12.16 21.11
N LEU A 431 22.67 -12.50 20.71
CA LEU A 431 23.70 -11.50 20.45
C LEU A 431 23.29 -10.51 19.38
N VAL A 432 22.73 -11.00 18.27
CA VAL A 432 22.20 -10.16 17.19
C VAL A 432 21.08 -9.28 17.70
N ASN A 433 20.12 -9.81 18.44
CA ASN A 433 19.00 -9.04 18.99
C ASN A 433 19.47 -7.90 19.89
N HIS A 434 20.34 -8.19 20.88
CA HIS A 434 20.91 -7.15 21.74
C HIS A 434 21.77 -6.15 20.97
N SER A 435 22.46 -6.59 19.92
CA SER A 435 23.23 -5.69 19.05
C SER A 435 22.32 -4.77 18.25
N LEU A 436 21.18 -5.26 17.74
CA LEU A 436 20.18 -4.44 17.06
C LEU A 436 19.51 -3.43 17.99
N GLU A 437 19.41 -3.77 19.28
CA GLU A 437 18.89 -2.87 20.31
C GLU A 437 19.92 -1.83 20.79
N SER A 438 21.22 -2.00 20.50
CA SER A 438 22.26 -1.05 20.88
C SER A 438 22.10 0.31 20.20
N ASN A 439 22.49 1.40 20.88
CA ASN A 439 22.40 2.76 20.32
C ASN A 439 23.30 2.91 19.10
N ILE A 440 24.52 2.37 19.13
CA ILE A 440 25.46 2.40 18.00
C ILE A 440 24.83 1.80 16.74
N PHE A 441 24.12 0.67 16.88
CA PHE A 441 23.48 0.03 15.73
C PHE A 441 22.27 0.84 15.24
N ARG A 442 21.45 1.40 16.15
CA ARG A 442 20.31 2.27 15.80
C ARG A 442 20.76 3.52 15.07
N GLU A 443 21.77 4.23 15.58
CA GLU A 443 22.36 5.41 14.94
C GLU A 443 22.86 5.07 13.54
N LYS A 444 23.54 3.92 13.38
CA LYS A 444 24.02 3.51 12.06
C LYS A 444 22.88 3.16 11.10
N LEU A 445 21.81 2.56 11.60
CA LEU A 445 20.60 2.30 10.82
C LEU A 445 19.92 3.60 10.40
N ASP A 446 19.82 4.59 11.29
CA ASP A 446 19.25 5.90 11.00
C ASP A 446 20.06 6.63 9.91
N GLU A 447 21.40 6.59 9.99
CA GLU A 447 22.28 7.13 8.94
C GLU A 447 22.03 6.44 7.58
N ILE A 448 21.90 5.10 7.57
CA ILE A 448 21.60 4.34 6.35
C ILE A 448 20.21 4.71 5.80
N ILE A 449 19.21 4.87 6.67
CA ILE A 449 17.85 5.27 6.30
C ILE A 449 17.86 6.67 5.69
N GLU A 450 18.55 7.62 6.32
CA GLU A 450 18.67 9.00 5.83
C GLU A 450 19.35 9.04 4.46
N GLN A 451 20.49 8.35 4.31
CA GLN A 451 21.17 8.24 3.01
C GLN A 451 20.25 7.64 1.93
N ARG A 452 19.46 6.63 2.29
CA ARG A 452 18.50 6.00 1.37
C ARG A 452 17.37 6.97 0.98
N GLN A 453 16.88 7.76 1.92
CA GLN A 453 15.86 8.78 1.68
C GLN A 453 16.40 9.90 0.80
N ALA A 454 17.63 10.36 1.06
CA ALA A 454 18.33 11.37 0.26
C ALA A 454 18.51 10.90 -1.19
N LEU A 455 19.03 9.69 -1.42
CA LEU A 455 19.13 9.10 -2.76
C LEU A 455 17.76 8.99 -3.45
N GLY A 456 16.73 8.58 -2.70
CA GLY A 456 15.36 8.54 -3.20
C GLY A 456 14.83 9.92 -3.58
N ALA A 457 15.18 10.97 -2.82
CA ALA A 457 14.82 12.35 -3.11
C ALA A 457 15.54 12.87 -4.36
N THR A 458 16.84 12.58 -4.52
CA THR A 458 17.60 12.93 -5.73
C THR A 458 16.99 12.26 -6.96
N ARG A 459 16.69 10.96 -6.89
CA ARG A 459 16.03 10.22 -7.99
C ARG A 459 14.66 10.83 -8.37
N ARG A 460 13.87 11.25 -7.38
CA ARG A 460 12.59 11.95 -7.63
C ARG A 460 12.80 13.35 -8.21
N GLY A 461 13.80 14.08 -7.72
CA GLY A 461 14.17 15.41 -8.22
C GLY A 461 14.59 15.37 -9.68
N GLU A 462 15.45 14.43 -10.07
CA GLU A 462 15.84 14.22 -11.47
C GLU A 462 14.64 13.90 -12.37
N ALA A 463 13.73 13.03 -11.90
CA ALA A 463 12.52 12.69 -12.66
C ALA A 463 11.57 13.89 -12.83
N LEU A 464 11.46 14.76 -11.83
CA LEU A 464 10.68 16.00 -11.91
C LEU A 464 11.31 16.99 -12.88
N GLU A 465 12.64 17.14 -12.84
CA GLU A 465 13.40 18.00 -13.74
C GLU A 465 13.30 17.52 -15.19
N GLU A 466 13.39 16.22 -15.44
CA GLU A 466 13.16 15.65 -16.76
C GLU A 466 11.72 15.89 -17.24
N GLY A 467 10.75 15.73 -16.33
CA GLY A 467 9.35 16.05 -16.59
C GLY A 467 9.13 17.54 -16.93
N ARG A 468 9.89 18.44 -16.30
CA ARG A 468 9.87 19.88 -16.60
C ARG A 468 10.45 20.15 -17.98
N LYS A 469 11.63 19.63 -18.30
CA LYS A 469 12.26 19.77 -19.63
C LYS A 469 11.36 19.27 -20.76
N LYS A 470 10.69 18.13 -20.56
CA LYS A 470 9.71 17.59 -21.53
C LYS A 470 8.50 18.52 -21.75
N ARG A 471 8.06 19.24 -20.71
CA ARG A 471 6.97 20.24 -20.84
C ARG A 471 7.47 21.47 -21.58
N GLU A 472 8.64 21.98 -21.24
CA GLU A 472 9.28 23.12 -21.91
C GLU A 472 9.54 22.83 -23.40
N GLU A 473 10.02 21.62 -23.73
CA GLU A 473 10.22 21.18 -25.12
C GLU A 473 8.89 21.08 -25.88
N LYS A 474 7.85 20.51 -25.26
CA LYS A 474 6.50 20.44 -25.84
C LYS A 474 5.88 21.82 -26.04
N GLU A 475 6.20 22.78 -25.18
CA GLU A 475 5.79 24.18 -25.34
C GLU A 475 6.57 24.86 -26.47
N ARG A 476 7.88 24.64 -26.56
CA ARG A 476 8.72 25.13 -27.68
C ARG A 476 8.23 24.64 -29.04
N LEU A 477 7.92 23.34 -29.15
CA LEU A 477 7.39 22.73 -30.38
C LEU A 477 5.99 23.25 -30.76
N LYS A 478 5.22 23.77 -29.80
CA LYS A 478 3.92 24.42 -30.06
C LYS A 478 4.04 25.88 -30.47
N SER A 479 5.16 26.53 -30.14
CA SER A 479 5.42 27.94 -30.45
C SER A 479 6.12 28.16 -31.80
N GLU A 480 6.48 27.10 -32.53
CA GLU A 480 7.01 27.24 -33.89
C GLU A 480 5.87 27.51 -34.88
N PRO A 481 5.92 28.63 -35.65
CA PRO A 481 4.91 28.91 -36.66
C PRO A 481 5.12 28.01 -37.87
N THR A 482 4.07 27.28 -38.27
CA THR A 482 4.03 26.59 -39.57
C THR A 482 4.19 27.61 -40.70
N PRO A 483 5.17 27.48 -41.61
CA PRO A 483 5.19 28.29 -42.81
C PRO A 483 4.09 27.79 -43.75
N ASN A 484 3.11 28.64 -44.01
CA ASN A 484 2.15 28.46 -45.10
C ASN A 484 2.91 28.47 -46.44
N GLY A 485 2.98 27.31 -47.08
CA GLY A 485 3.37 27.16 -48.48
C GLY A 485 2.28 26.39 -49.21
N HIS A 486 1.40 27.11 -49.90
CA HIS A 486 0.37 26.56 -50.76
C HIS A 486 0.98 26.25 -52.13
N VAL A 487 1.05 24.99 -52.54
CA VAL A 487 1.17 24.59 -53.96
C VAL A 487 0.33 23.32 -54.20
N ASN A 488 -0.62 23.44 -55.11
CA ASN A 488 -1.44 22.38 -55.69
C ASN A 488 -0.59 21.33 -56.44
N GLY A 489 -0.99 20.06 -56.38
CA GLY A 489 -0.44 19.02 -57.25
C GLY A 489 -1.01 17.62 -57.01
N HIS A 490 -2.10 17.33 -57.72
CA HIS A 490 -2.60 16.06 -58.26
C HIS A 490 -2.40 14.68 -57.58
N LEU A 491 -3.47 13.89 -57.72
CA LEU A 491 -3.68 12.49 -57.33
C LEU A 491 -2.72 11.50 -58.01
N THR A 492 -2.36 10.41 -57.34
CA THR A 492 -2.72 9.03 -57.74
C THR A 492 -2.26 7.98 -56.70
N ASP A 493 -3.10 6.97 -56.54
CA ASP A 493 -2.99 5.82 -55.64
C ASP A 493 -1.77 4.92 -55.91
N ARG A 494 -1.12 4.42 -54.84
CA ARG A 494 -1.14 2.98 -54.49
C ARG A 494 -0.34 2.66 -53.22
N GLU A 495 -0.91 1.73 -52.45
CA GLU A 495 -0.31 0.82 -51.47
C GLU A 495 0.09 1.36 -50.09
N LYS A 496 -0.77 1.07 -49.10
CA LYS A 496 -0.34 0.54 -47.80
C LYS A 496 -1.45 -0.27 -47.12
N SER A 497 -1.14 -1.56 -46.96
CA SER A 497 -1.74 -2.48 -46.01
C SER A 497 -1.28 -2.18 -44.57
N GLU A 498 -2.14 -2.57 -43.64
CA GLU A 498 -1.86 -2.98 -42.26
C GLU A 498 -1.70 -1.94 -41.11
N ILE A 499 -2.51 -2.22 -40.06
CA ILE A 499 -2.45 -1.78 -38.65
C ILE A 499 -3.08 -0.42 -38.33
N ALA A 500 -4.42 -0.41 -38.26
CA ALA A 500 -5.17 0.58 -37.50
C ALA A 500 -5.39 0.09 -36.06
N LYS A 501 -4.60 0.63 -35.11
CA LYS A 501 -4.89 0.58 -33.67
C LYS A 501 -5.95 1.62 -33.36
N THR A 502 -7.13 1.20 -32.91
CA THR A 502 -8.13 2.08 -32.30
C THR A 502 -7.83 2.22 -30.81
N ASP A 503 -7.19 3.33 -30.46
CA ASP A 503 -6.94 3.75 -29.09
C ASP A 503 -8.18 4.50 -28.56
N HIS A 504 -8.89 3.91 -27.61
CA HIS A 504 -9.94 4.56 -26.84
C HIS A 504 -9.47 4.82 -25.41
N GLY A 505 -8.76 5.94 -25.22
CA GLY A 505 -9.21 7.02 -24.33
C GLY A 505 -9.45 6.68 -22.85
N ARG A 506 -8.44 6.18 -22.13
CA ARG A 506 -8.43 6.25 -20.65
C ARG A 506 -8.04 7.65 -20.18
N ARG A 507 -9.04 8.49 -19.91
CA ARG A 507 -8.89 9.70 -19.08
C ARG A 507 -8.62 9.29 -17.62
N SER A 508 -7.34 9.20 -17.26
CA SER A 508 -6.93 9.29 -15.85
C SER A 508 -6.81 10.79 -15.50
N LYS A 509 -7.76 11.28 -14.69
CA LYS A 509 -7.68 12.59 -14.05
C LYS A 509 -6.68 12.48 -12.92
N ASP A 510 -5.48 13.02 -13.13
CA ASP A 510 -4.58 13.38 -12.03
C ASP A 510 -4.09 14.81 -12.25
N SER A 511 -4.57 15.70 -11.40
CA SER A 511 -4.14 17.08 -11.18
C SER A 511 -5.09 17.67 -10.13
N SER A 512 -4.63 18.33 -9.07
CA SER A 512 -3.29 18.81 -8.75
C SER A 512 -3.39 19.59 -7.42
N LYS A 513 -2.23 20.06 -6.96
CA LYS A 513 -1.98 21.21 -6.07
C LYS A 513 -1.86 20.88 -4.59
N ASN A 514 -0.60 20.70 -4.17
CA ASN A 514 -0.14 21.47 -3.03
C ASN A 514 0.73 22.60 -3.56
N ARG A 515 0.27 23.83 -3.36
CA ARG A 515 1.02 25.07 -3.55
C ARG A 515 1.65 25.42 -2.20
N ASN A 516 2.89 25.86 -2.28
CA ASN A 516 3.73 26.31 -1.18
C ASN A 516 3.07 27.43 -0.36
N GLY A 517 3.27 27.37 0.95
CA GLY A 517 3.28 28.53 1.84
C GLY A 517 4.72 28.78 2.27
N MET A 518 5.29 29.86 1.75
CA MET A 518 6.50 30.54 2.21
C MET A 518 6.24 31.06 3.65
N VAL A 519 7.22 31.13 4.55
CA VAL A 519 7.86 32.39 4.96
C VAL A 519 9.00 32.11 5.97
N ILE A 520 10.20 32.59 5.58
CA ILE A 520 11.21 33.34 6.36
C ILE A 520 11.64 32.79 7.73
N SER A 521 12.90 32.32 7.82
CA SER A 521 13.78 32.73 8.90
C SER A 521 15.16 33.13 8.37
N SER A 522 15.66 34.17 8.99
CA SER A 522 16.81 35.02 8.73
C SER A 522 18.17 34.33 8.88
N GLN A 523 19.15 34.84 8.11
CA GLN A 523 20.57 34.66 8.38
C GLN A 523 20.96 35.29 9.73
N SER A 524 21.66 34.53 10.55
CA SER A 524 22.83 35.02 11.28
C SER A 524 23.84 33.88 11.34
N GLY A 525 25.03 34.16 10.82
CA GLY A 525 26.05 33.15 10.53
C GLY A 525 26.82 32.71 11.75
N LEU A 526 27.35 31.49 11.68
CA LEU A 526 28.63 31.07 12.26
C LEU A 526 29.17 29.93 11.39
N SER A 527 30.44 30.06 11.01
CA SER A 527 31.21 29.27 10.05
C SER A 527 31.43 27.80 10.44
N PRO A 528 31.38 26.83 9.49
CA PRO A 528 31.90 25.49 9.72
C PRO A 528 33.38 25.40 9.35
N VAL A 529 34.15 24.91 10.32
CA VAL A 529 35.53 24.42 10.17
C VAL A 529 35.56 23.29 9.14
N LYS A 530 36.57 23.34 8.27
CA LYS A 530 36.88 22.34 7.25
C LYS A 530 37.24 21.00 7.90
N SER A 531 36.64 19.91 7.45
CA SER A 531 37.32 18.62 7.37
C SER A 531 36.79 17.85 6.15
N GLU A 532 37.75 17.26 5.46
CA GLU A 532 37.68 16.75 4.10
C GLU A 532 37.08 15.35 4.07
N ASP A 533 36.09 15.12 3.19
CA ASP A 533 35.98 13.92 2.36
C ASP A 533 34.67 13.99 1.57
N ASP A 534 34.68 14.77 0.48
CA ASP A 534 33.53 14.87 -0.45
C ASP A 534 34.03 14.71 -1.91
N HIS A 535 34.39 13.48 -2.26
CA HIS A 535 34.77 13.12 -3.63
C HIS A 535 33.95 11.91 -4.14
N PRO A 536 32.74 12.19 -4.68
CA PRO A 536 32.35 11.51 -5.93
C PRO A 536 31.64 12.40 -6.98
N ILE A 537 31.26 13.65 -6.68
CA ILE A 537 30.43 14.47 -7.59
C ILE A 537 31.26 15.20 -8.67
N ALA A 538 32.54 15.49 -8.41
CA ALA A 538 33.42 16.17 -9.36
C ALA A 538 33.83 15.30 -10.56
N TYR A 539 33.83 13.97 -10.40
CA TYR A 539 34.27 13.03 -11.45
C TYR A 539 33.26 12.94 -12.61
N LEU A 540 31.95 12.99 -12.30
CA LEU A 540 30.88 12.92 -13.29
C LEU A 540 30.81 14.16 -14.20
N LYS A 541 31.12 15.34 -13.65
CA LYS A 541 31.13 16.59 -14.43
C LYS A 541 32.29 16.64 -15.44
N LYS A 542 33.37 15.89 -15.18
CA LYS A 542 34.58 15.85 -16.01
C LYS A 542 34.43 14.92 -17.22
N MET A 543 33.66 13.83 -17.11
CA MET A 543 33.39 12.93 -18.23
C MET A 543 32.40 13.51 -19.25
N ALA A 544 31.44 14.33 -18.82
CA ALA A 544 30.49 14.99 -19.73
C ALA A 544 31.13 16.10 -20.60
N LYS A 545 32.26 16.67 -20.17
CA LYS A 545 32.90 17.81 -20.86
C LYS A 545 33.99 17.42 -21.87
N LYS A 546 34.40 16.15 -21.92
CA LYS A 546 35.56 15.69 -22.73
C LYS A 546 35.20 14.98 -24.05
N ARG A 547 33.95 15.07 -24.53
CA ARG A 547 33.52 14.47 -25.81
C ARG A 547 33.09 15.47 -26.89
N ASN A 548 33.25 16.78 -26.66
CA ASN A 548 32.82 17.84 -27.60
C ASN A 548 33.99 18.69 -28.13
N SER A 549 35.07 18.06 -28.55
CA SER A 549 36.06 18.70 -29.42
C SER A 549 36.59 17.68 -30.40
N ASP A 550 36.62 18.06 -31.67
CA ASP A 550 37.13 17.35 -32.85
C ASP A 550 36.10 16.47 -33.59
N VAL A 551 35.39 17.09 -34.55
CA VAL A 551 35.44 16.71 -35.98
C VAL A 551 35.02 17.93 -36.81
N THR A 552 35.93 18.36 -37.68
CA THR A 552 35.80 19.44 -38.68
C THR A 552 34.87 19.06 -39.84
N ALA A 553 34.33 20.09 -40.49
CA ALA A 553 33.28 20.05 -41.49
C ALA A 553 33.59 19.25 -42.78
N THR A 554 32.59 18.52 -43.29
CA THR A 554 32.36 18.40 -44.74
C THR A 554 30.88 18.10 -45.03
N SER A 555 30.40 18.69 -46.12
CA SER A 555 28.99 18.84 -46.56
C SER A 555 28.32 17.53 -47.03
N ALA A 556 27.01 17.37 -46.75
CA ALA A 556 25.94 16.99 -47.70
C ALA A 556 24.68 16.44 -46.98
N ASN A 557 23.54 17.04 -47.31
CA ASN A 557 22.13 16.58 -47.27
C ASN A 557 21.70 15.37 -46.40
N SER A 558 20.91 15.66 -45.33
CA SER A 558 19.87 14.87 -44.59
C SER A 558 20.04 13.35 -44.34
N PRO A 559 19.75 12.82 -43.12
CA PRO A 559 18.42 12.93 -42.50
C PRO A 559 18.43 13.39 -41.03
N LYS A 560 17.54 14.32 -40.69
CA LYS A 560 17.33 14.79 -39.32
C LYS A 560 16.85 13.68 -38.36
N GLU A 561 16.26 12.61 -38.90
CA GLU A 561 15.76 11.45 -38.14
C GLU A 561 16.91 10.61 -37.54
N ALA A 562 17.94 10.27 -38.32
CA ALA A 562 19.06 9.44 -37.82
C ALA A 562 19.90 10.11 -36.73
N LYS A 563 19.93 11.45 -36.67
CA LYS A 563 20.57 12.21 -35.57
C LYS A 563 19.70 12.25 -34.32
N ASN A 564 18.38 12.42 -34.47
CA ASN A 564 17.44 12.36 -33.35
C ASN A 564 17.40 10.97 -32.71
N ASP A 565 17.39 9.90 -33.52
CA ASP A 565 17.37 8.52 -33.03
C ASP A 565 18.66 8.18 -32.26
N ARG A 566 19.83 8.63 -32.75
CA ARG A 566 21.11 8.47 -32.02
C ARG A 566 21.14 9.27 -30.72
N MET A 567 20.56 10.48 -30.69
CA MET A 567 20.50 11.31 -29.49
C MET A 567 19.54 10.72 -28.45
N GLU A 568 18.40 10.19 -28.89
CA GLU A 568 17.40 9.53 -28.05
C GLU A 568 17.91 8.20 -27.49
N PHE A 569 18.64 7.41 -28.29
CA PHE A 569 19.32 6.19 -27.84
C PHE A 569 20.40 6.49 -26.80
N ASN A 570 21.21 7.53 -27.01
CA ASN A 570 22.25 7.93 -26.05
C ASN A 570 21.66 8.50 -24.75
N ASP A 571 20.54 9.22 -24.81
CA ASP A 571 19.81 9.70 -23.64
C ASP A 571 19.14 8.54 -22.86
N LYS A 572 18.58 7.55 -23.56
CA LYS A 572 18.04 6.31 -22.95
C LYS A 572 19.14 5.53 -22.21
N ASN A 573 20.29 5.31 -22.84
CA ASN A 573 21.44 4.65 -22.23
C ASN A 573 21.95 5.42 -20.99
N THR A 574 21.99 6.76 -21.06
CA THR A 574 22.39 7.60 -19.92
C THR A 574 21.36 7.55 -18.76
N LYS A 575 20.07 7.31 -19.05
CA LYS A 575 19.02 7.13 -18.04
C LYS A 575 19.07 5.75 -17.38
N GLU A 576 19.36 4.71 -18.16
CA GLU A 576 19.55 3.35 -17.65
C GLU A 576 20.77 3.29 -16.75
N GLN A 577 21.91 3.84 -17.17
CA GLN A 577 23.12 3.96 -16.35
C GLN A 577 22.89 4.71 -15.03
N ARG A 578 22.09 5.80 -15.06
CA ARG A 578 21.70 6.53 -13.84
C ARG A 578 20.78 5.72 -12.94
N ARG A 579 19.83 4.97 -13.51
CA ARG A 579 18.95 4.08 -12.77
C ARG A 579 19.74 2.96 -12.09
N GLU A 580 20.64 2.32 -12.82
CA GLU A 580 21.55 1.29 -12.32
C GLU A 580 22.46 1.84 -11.22
N TYR A 581 22.96 3.07 -11.36
CA TYR A 581 23.71 3.75 -10.31
C TYR A 581 22.89 3.88 -9.02
N TYR A 582 21.67 4.43 -9.10
CA TYR A 582 20.82 4.56 -7.93
C TYR A 582 20.45 3.22 -7.32
N GLU A 583 20.20 2.21 -8.15
CA GLU A 583 19.91 0.85 -7.72
C GLU A 583 21.09 0.24 -6.95
N ARG A 584 22.30 0.31 -7.53
CA ARG A 584 23.55 -0.12 -6.90
C ARG A 584 23.82 0.61 -5.58
N GLU A 585 23.56 1.91 -5.52
CA GLU A 585 23.75 2.71 -4.31
C GLU A 585 22.70 2.39 -3.23
N LEU A 586 21.42 2.22 -3.60
CA LEU A 586 20.38 1.79 -2.67
C LEU A 586 20.67 0.37 -2.14
N GLU A 587 21.32 -0.46 -2.93
CA GLU A 587 21.70 -1.82 -2.54
C GLU A 587 22.86 -1.86 -1.56
N LYS A 588 23.87 -1.00 -1.70
CA LYS A 588 24.93 -0.89 -0.69
C LYS A 588 24.40 -0.55 0.71
N ARG A 589 23.19 0.00 0.79
CA ARG A 589 22.53 0.53 1.99
C ARG A 589 21.37 -0.38 2.43
N SER A 590 21.70 -1.65 2.71
CA SER A 590 20.73 -2.62 3.24
C SER A 590 20.28 -2.23 4.65
N ILE A 591 18.98 -2.27 4.91
CA ILE A 591 18.39 -2.05 6.25
C ILE A 591 17.83 -3.37 6.77
N LYS A 592 17.13 -4.11 5.91
CA LYS A 592 16.56 -5.43 6.18
C LYS A 592 16.35 -6.17 4.87
N THR A 593 16.70 -7.45 4.83
CA THR A 593 16.36 -8.33 3.72
C THR A 593 14.86 -8.61 3.75
N ASN A 594 14.19 -8.33 2.63
CA ASN A 594 12.76 -8.59 2.46
C ASN A 594 12.58 -9.74 1.48
N PRO A 595 11.52 -10.57 1.63
CA PRO A 595 11.22 -11.59 0.66
C PRO A 595 10.92 -10.95 -0.70
N LEU A 596 11.39 -11.57 -1.78
CA LEU A 596 11.12 -11.20 -3.16
C LEU A 596 9.62 -11.28 -3.45
N GLY A 597 8.92 -12.25 -2.89
CA GLY A 597 7.48 -12.39 -3.11
C GLY A 597 6.93 -13.68 -2.53
N LYS A 598 5.70 -14.00 -2.94
CA LYS A 598 5.01 -15.21 -2.55
C LYS A 598 4.49 -15.95 -3.77
N ASP A 599 4.37 -17.27 -3.69
CA ASP A 599 3.69 -18.08 -4.70
C ASP A 599 2.19 -18.27 -4.40
N ARG A 600 1.51 -19.07 -5.23
CA ARG A 600 0.10 -19.46 -5.01
C ARG A 600 -0.17 -20.10 -3.65
N HIS A 601 0.81 -20.79 -3.06
CA HIS A 601 0.73 -21.47 -1.76
C HIS A 601 1.21 -20.60 -0.59
N HIS A 602 1.48 -19.32 -0.82
CA HIS A 602 2.00 -18.38 0.19
C HIS A 602 3.42 -18.70 0.70
N ASN A 603 4.17 -19.56 0.01
CA ASN A 603 5.60 -19.75 0.29
C ASN A 603 6.34 -18.46 -0.03
N ARG A 604 7.30 -18.08 0.81
CA ARG A 604 8.08 -16.84 0.66
C ARG A 604 9.41 -17.15 0.00
N TYR A 605 9.75 -16.33 -0.99
CA TYR A 605 11.00 -16.46 -1.71
C TYR A 605 11.96 -15.38 -1.23
N TRP A 606 13.16 -15.77 -0.86
CA TRP A 606 14.20 -14.91 -0.30
C TRP A 606 15.43 -14.95 -1.19
N TRP A 607 16.07 -13.81 -1.34
CA TRP A 607 17.35 -13.70 -2.04
C TRP A 607 18.32 -12.92 -1.18
N PHE A 608 19.40 -13.59 -0.81
CA PHE A 608 20.46 -12.97 -0.04
C PHE A 608 21.62 -12.62 -0.97
N ARG A 609 22.00 -11.34 -0.96
CA ARG A 609 22.88 -10.74 -1.98
C ARG A 609 24.28 -11.34 -2.09
N ARG A 610 24.74 -12.08 -1.08
CA ARG A 610 26.08 -12.66 -1.02
C ARG A 610 26.12 -14.16 -1.32
N ASP A 611 24.96 -14.78 -1.57
CA ASP A 611 24.86 -16.24 -1.66
C ASP A 611 24.40 -16.75 -3.04
N GLY A 612 23.91 -15.88 -3.93
CA GLY A 612 23.50 -16.23 -5.30
C GLY A 612 22.26 -17.15 -5.38
N ARG A 613 21.96 -17.92 -4.33
CA ARG A 613 20.83 -18.84 -4.26
C ARG A 613 19.51 -18.13 -3.99
N ILE A 614 18.42 -18.73 -4.47
CA ILE A 614 17.05 -18.36 -4.11
C ILE A 614 16.55 -19.31 -3.04
N PHE A 615 16.20 -18.79 -1.87
CA PHE A 615 15.68 -19.56 -0.76
C PHE A 615 14.15 -19.53 -0.78
N VAL A 616 13.55 -20.65 -0.40
CA VAL A 616 12.11 -20.84 -0.29
C VAL A 616 11.79 -21.17 1.16
N GLU A 617 10.92 -20.38 1.76
CA GLU A 617 10.40 -20.59 3.10
C GLU A 617 8.91 -20.97 2.99
N SER A 618 8.52 -22.06 3.64
CA SER A 618 7.13 -22.48 3.68
C SER A 618 6.22 -21.42 4.31
N SER A 619 4.92 -21.46 4.01
CA SER A 619 3.95 -20.52 4.58
C SER A 619 3.96 -20.49 6.11
N ASP A 620 4.25 -21.64 6.74
CA ASP A 620 4.30 -21.84 8.19
C ASP A 620 5.71 -21.64 8.81
N SER A 621 6.71 -21.24 8.02
CA SER A 621 8.10 -21.01 8.46
C SER A 621 8.84 -22.23 9.00
N LYS A 622 8.31 -23.45 8.84
CA LYS A 622 8.93 -24.67 9.37
C LYS A 622 9.88 -25.33 8.38
N GLU A 623 9.67 -25.11 7.10
CA GLU A 623 10.47 -25.74 6.05
C GLU A 623 11.19 -24.68 5.22
N TRP A 624 12.44 -24.98 4.93
CA TRP A 624 13.30 -24.19 4.07
C TRP A 624 13.84 -25.05 2.94
N GLY A 625 14.07 -24.43 1.81
CA GLY A 625 14.81 -25.01 0.70
C GLY A 625 15.47 -23.92 -0.14
N TYR A 626 16.22 -24.30 -1.16
CA TYR A 626 16.82 -23.35 -2.09
C TYR A 626 16.92 -23.92 -3.51
N TYR A 627 17.00 -23.01 -4.49
CA TYR A 627 17.44 -23.30 -5.85
C TYR A 627 18.87 -22.80 -6.02
N SER A 628 19.71 -23.64 -6.61
CA SER A 628 21.15 -23.39 -6.72
C SER A 628 21.65 -23.28 -8.15
N SER A 629 20.93 -23.83 -9.12
CA SER A 629 21.29 -23.74 -10.53
C SER A 629 20.41 -22.75 -11.28
N MET A 630 20.97 -22.19 -12.35
CA MET A 630 20.24 -21.31 -13.27
C MET A 630 19.10 -22.06 -13.98
N GLU A 631 19.29 -23.34 -14.28
CA GLU A 631 18.27 -24.22 -14.89
C GLU A 631 17.08 -24.46 -13.95
N GLU A 632 17.34 -24.69 -12.65
CA GLU A 632 16.29 -24.79 -11.63
C GLU A 632 15.52 -23.47 -11.52
N LEU A 633 16.23 -22.34 -11.57
CA LEU A 633 15.62 -21.01 -11.52
C LEU A 633 14.75 -20.74 -12.75
N ASP A 634 15.23 -21.08 -13.95
CA ASP A 634 14.50 -20.91 -15.21
C ASP A 634 13.24 -21.78 -15.23
N THR A 635 13.38 -23.04 -14.81
CA THR A 635 12.25 -23.98 -14.68
C THR A 635 11.25 -23.46 -13.64
N PHE A 636 11.73 -22.90 -12.54
CA PHE A 636 10.89 -22.30 -11.52
C PHE A 636 10.14 -21.07 -12.05
N MET A 637 10.84 -20.14 -12.71
CA MET A 637 10.24 -18.95 -13.32
C MET A 637 9.22 -19.32 -14.40
N GLY A 638 9.48 -20.36 -15.20
CA GLY A 638 8.54 -20.91 -16.17
C GLY A 638 7.28 -21.54 -15.56
N SER A 639 7.33 -21.94 -14.28
CA SER A 639 6.19 -22.51 -13.55
C SER A 639 5.25 -21.45 -12.95
N LEU A 640 5.65 -20.17 -12.95
CA LEU A 640 4.89 -19.07 -12.34
C LEU A 640 3.77 -18.58 -13.26
N ASN A 641 2.54 -18.55 -12.74
CA ASN A 641 1.41 -18.07 -13.50
C ASN A 641 1.20 -16.56 -13.30
N CYS A 642 1.62 -15.77 -14.30
CA CYS A 642 1.48 -14.31 -14.30
C CYS A 642 0.02 -13.79 -14.33
N LYS A 643 -0.98 -14.66 -14.50
CA LYS A 643 -2.40 -14.32 -14.30
C LYS A 643 -2.75 -14.15 -12.81
N GLY A 644 -1.97 -14.75 -11.91
CA GLY A 644 -2.09 -14.60 -10.47
C GLY A 644 -1.46 -13.29 -9.97
N GLU A 645 -2.06 -12.63 -8.97
CA GLU A 645 -1.50 -11.40 -8.39
C GLU A 645 -0.13 -11.63 -7.72
N ARG A 646 0.04 -12.74 -6.98
CA ARG A 646 1.27 -13.03 -6.21
C ARG A 646 2.39 -13.53 -7.12
N GLU A 647 2.11 -14.52 -7.95
CA GLU A 647 3.09 -15.11 -8.87
C GLU A 647 3.53 -14.10 -9.93
N ARG A 648 2.66 -13.19 -10.38
CA ARG A 648 3.06 -12.07 -11.25
C ARG A 648 4.00 -11.09 -10.54
N ALA A 649 3.74 -10.76 -9.27
CA ALA A 649 4.62 -9.88 -8.51
C ALA A 649 5.98 -10.55 -8.28
N LEU A 650 5.98 -11.84 -7.98
CA LEU A 650 7.19 -12.64 -7.81
C LEU A 650 7.99 -12.74 -9.11
N SER A 651 7.35 -13.05 -10.25
CA SER A 651 8.00 -13.11 -11.57
C SER A 651 8.70 -11.79 -11.90
N LYS A 652 8.02 -10.65 -11.73
CA LYS A 652 8.61 -9.33 -11.98
C LYS A 652 9.83 -9.03 -11.12
N HIS A 653 9.82 -9.49 -9.86
CA HIS A 653 10.96 -9.29 -8.97
C HIS A 653 12.13 -10.23 -9.32
N LEU A 654 11.83 -11.47 -9.72
CA LEU A 654 12.85 -12.41 -10.19
C LEU A 654 13.48 -11.95 -11.50
N GLU A 655 12.70 -11.55 -12.50
CA GLU A 655 13.19 -10.98 -13.76
C GLU A 655 14.13 -9.79 -13.53
N LYS A 656 13.80 -8.94 -12.57
CA LYS A 656 14.62 -7.77 -12.23
C LYS A 656 15.95 -8.16 -11.57
N SER A 657 15.93 -9.21 -10.75
CA SER A 657 17.12 -9.70 -10.05
C SER A 657 17.89 -10.77 -10.81
N TYR A 658 17.36 -11.27 -11.94
CA TYR A 658 17.85 -12.45 -12.64
C TYR A 658 19.32 -12.37 -13.05
N SER A 659 19.79 -11.22 -13.54
CA SER A 659 21.20 -11.03 -13.90
C SER A 659 22.18 -11.01 -12.71
N ARG A 660 21.66 -11.14 -11.49
CA ARG A 660 22.38 -10.98 -10.22
C ARG A 660 22.21 -12.16 -9.28
N ILE A 661 21.26 -13.03 -9.59
CA ILE A 661 21.09 -14.36 -9.03
C ILE A 661 22.04 -15.25 -9.83
#